data_AF-A0A858Q4G6-F1
#
_entry.id   AF-A0A858Q4G6-F1
#
_cell.length_a   1.000
_cell.length_b   1.000
_cell.length_c   1.000
_cell.angle_alpha   90.00
_cell.angle_beta   90.00
_cell.angle_gamma   90.00
#
_symmetry.space_group_name_H-M   'P 1'
#
loop_
_entity.id
_entity.type
_entity.pdbx_description
1 polymer ?
#
loop_
_entity_poly.entity_id
_entity_poly.type
_entity_poly.pdbx_seq_one_letter_code
_entity_poly.pdbx_strand_id
1 'polypeptide(L)'
;MTEPTGRTRRAAAGCLLLLFGIASSAVAGEAANAFDRTLMHPAIPLVDEDGRHVLESGRPYSVRMSCGNGSGGGCHDYDAMNHAYHFEQGRDETRDDYGAKRGLPHLVGPGYFGGFNCMQGNAAAALARKANPNEAEFGDYGAAGYVRACSTCHLGGGWEESDRAGTRYDRGVDGSIPAWDGDYYDRNGDGQVVPWDWKKSGVREADCMTCHADFSLLKKFPASGLGGNGDGTAGALDHWGLLQDGKFVAQGFFRHANSAMFEFLDVRPDLAGGAQLLTVERTVKPGTAKPDYDLVLSDSGEPVLHWNRDAFDDNGKVQIPMRRFPGNDNCMLCHLAGAGINRINAKVKSSRRGFYGFGAEAAETLGEDGKPVDDYKDDVHKGKSWTDDTGETRIIDNCNACHAKQYYKPAYANIDLDADHDFPKGNGDADIRNDLDYQPGPADCEYCHSTAKNPALPSGQPTLLDAHRERWKSSGFMRGYATNSYNRVVQVHFDDLACQACHNHKAVYNGKNLPMHYRYRARADGALRVIPYVPNARFFVQDRSSGRVLYRYERQSVFRMKSDGQAAIVDPLSGQEIGSVTVTGGQFDLPSTYNDFKALKQAYDGLLEGKGYVSADVRFVYAESNEYIFTHQTRRAEQAVACEECHTRRADGSINGAVAANGLMGANRVIEVARIPDSRLVDEGVVALASGYHKVQSDGRITETVSEVLEATHKAPDMSILKAATSRAVGGPLRKLPASEAVTLASLDADAAGKLTAQWDSSLSLTFSAKVGHASVQGAALFIPGSPLNQLLLDGVRAELSSKEPTAAERRKVGKLGGGALASDIYSLSLSRSGGNAVKNFGSGNGWIKLPYAGAATRIKGVKVAYSEDGRSWRMLPRERIAAFKAGSGGEAGYVLLRLKRPVASLAFTGKAGSKS
;
A
#
# COMPACT_ATOMS: atom_id res chain seq x y z
N MET A 1 -80.38 -22.11 -4.26
CA MET A 1 -81.43 -22.23 -3.24
C MET A 1 -80.75 -22.46 -1.91
N THR A 2 -80.96 -21.52 -0.97
CA THR A 2 -81.13 -21.73 0.48
C THR A 2 -80.20 -22.71 1.22
N GLU A 3 -79.37 -22.14 2.11
CA GLU A 3 -79.12 -22.52 3.53
C GLU A 3 -80.11 -23.53 4.17
N PRO A 4 -79.85 -24.23 5.32
CA PRO A 4 -79.01 -23.79 6.46
C PRO A 4 -78.34 -24.88 7.38
N THR A 5 -77.73 -24.39 8.47
CA THR A 5 -77.70 -24.92 9.86
C THR A 5 -76.81 -26.10 10.30
N GLY A 6 -76.16 -25.91 11.46
CA GLY A 6 -75.86 -27.02 12.38
C GLY A 6 -74.62 -26.87 13.24
N ARG A 7 -74.65 -26.01 14.27
CA ARG A 7 -73.65 -25.97 15.36
C ARG A 7 -74.03 -27.03 16.42
N THR A 8 -73.11 -27.92 16.80
CA THR A 8 -73.02 -28.45 18.18
C THR A 8 -71.63 -29.00 18.47
N ARG A 9 -71.10 -28.58 19.62
CA ARG A 9 -69.78 -28.89 20.18
C ARG A 9 -69.77 -30.23 20.93
N ARG A 10 -68.61 -30.89 20.93
CA ARG A 10 -67.90 -31.63 22.02
C ARG A 10 -66.93 -32.59 21.32
N ALA A 11 -65.76 -32.99 21.81
CA ALA A 11 -64.79 -32.53 22.79
C ALA A 11 -63.64 -33.56 22.72
N ALA A 12 -62.39 -33.11 22.84
CA ALA A 12 -61.21 -33.84 23.32
C ALA A 12 -60.62 -35.02 22.50
N ALA A 13 -59.45 -34.69 21.94
CA ALA A 13 -58.16 -35.37 22.10
C ALA A 13 -57.86 -36.67 21.32
N GLY A 14 -56.89 -36.56 20.41
CA GLY A 14 -56.07 -37.68 19.94
C GLY A 14 -55.29 -37.38 18.66
N CYS A 15 -53.95 -37.37 18.78
CA CYS A 15 -52.97 -37.60 17.71
C CYS A 15 -52.62 -36.47 16.71
N LEU A 16 -51.50 -35.82 17.01
CA LEU A 16 -50.25 -35.85 16.21
C LEU A 16 -50.40 -35.78 14.68
N LEU A 17 -50.22 -34.60 14.09
CA LEU A 17 -49.93 -34.43 12.67
C LEU A 17 -49.08 -33.18 12.42
N LEU A 18 -47.83 -33.44 12.04
CA LEU A 18 -46.93 -32.71 11.13
C LEU A 18 -47.37 -31.29 10.72
N LEU A 19 -46.76 -30.28 11.35
CA LEU A 19 -46.59 -28.95 10.77
C LEU A 19 -45.24 -28.90 10.06
N PHE A 20 -45.24 -29.23 8.77
CA PHE A 20 -44.25 -28.68 7.85
C PHE A 20 -44.54 -27.19 7.70
N GLY A 21 -43.94 -26.38 8.58
CA GLY A 21 -43.81 -24.96 8.37
C GLY A 21 -42.85 -24.75 7.21
N ILE A 22 -43.40 -24.50 6.03
CA ILE A 22 -42.69 -23.88 4.91
C ILE A 22 -42.26 -22.51 5.43
N ALA A 23 -41.03 -22.40 5.92
CA ALA A 23 -40.38 -21.12 6.10
C ALA A 23 -40.22 -20.53 4.70
N SER A 24 -41.10 -19.59 4.37
CA SER A 24 -40.92 -18.73 3.21
C SER A 24 -39.55 -18.08 3.33
N SER A 25 -38.64 -18.46 2.44
CA SER A 25 -37.38 -17.75 2.21
C SER A 25 -37.75 -16.31 1.86
N ALA A 26 -37.71 -15.42 2.86
CA ALA A 26 -37.77 -14.00 2.62
C ALA A 26 -36.60 -13.68 1.68
N VAL A 27 -36.94 -13.22 0.48
CA VAL A 27 -35.99 -12.56 -0.41
C VAL A 27 -35.33 -11.47 0.42
N ALA A 28 -34.04 -11.63 0.69
CA ALA A 28 -33.26 -10.69 1.47
C ALA A 28 -33.21 -9.36 0.72
N GLY A 29 -34.13 -8.45 1.05
CA GLY A 29 -33.92 -7.03 0.81
C GLY A 29 -32.68 -6.60 1.58
N GLU A 30 -31.78 -5.90 0.91
CA GLU A 30 -30.47 -5.43 1.40
C GLU A 30 -30.65 -4.61 2.70
N ALA A 31 -30.57 -5.28 3.86
CA ALA A 31 -30.69 -4.61 5.15
C ALA A 31 -29.32 -4.00 5.50
N ALA A 32 -29.05 -2.78 5.02
CA ALA A 32 -27.81 -2.07 5.30
C ALA A 32 -27.51 -2.03 6.82
N ASN A 33 -26.27 -2.33 7.21
CA ASN A 33 -25.85 -2.29 8.60
C ASN A 33 -26.16 -0.90 9.18
N ALA A 34 -26.74 -0.85 10.39
CA ALA A 34 -27.04 0.43 11.04
C ALA A 34 -25.79 1.31 11.20
N PHE A 35 -24.62 0.69 11.35
CA PHE A 35 -23.32 1.34 11.51
C PHE A 35 -22.80 2.02 10.23
N ASP A 36 -23.30 1.61 9.05
CA ASP A 36 -22.94 2.19 7.75
C ASP A 36 -23.82 3.39 7.37
N ARG A 37 -24.89 3.65 8.14
CA ARG A 37 -25.86 4.70 7.83
C ARG A 37 -25.25 6.08 8.09
N THR A 38 -25.65 7.01 7.23
CA THR A 38 -25.36 8.43 7.39
C THR A 38 -26.11 8.98 8.60
N LEU A 39 -25.40 9.73 9.44
CA LEU A 39 -25.91 10.38 10.64
C LEU A 39 -25.61 11.88 10.55
N MET A 40 -26.43 12.69 11.21
CA MET A 40 -26.11 14.11 11.37
C MET A 40 -25.02 14.26 12.43
N HIS A 41 -23.87 14.80 12.02
CA HIS A 41 -22.80 15.18 12.92
C HIS A 41 -23.30 16.28 13.89
N PRO A 42 -22.82 16.31 15.15
CA PRO A 42 -23.07 17.42 16.06
C PRO A 42 -22.78 18.78 15.41
N ALA A 43 -23.55 19.81 15.75
CA ALA A 43 -23.37 21.13 15.15
C ALA A 43 -22.00 21.73 15.55
N ILE A 44 -21.19 22.11 14.57
CA ILE A 44 -19.87 22.73 14.78
C ILE A 44 -19.76 24.05 13.99
N PRO A 45 -19.03 25.05 14.47
CA PRO A 45 -18.64 26.18 13.64
C PRO A 45 -17.60 25.72 12.59
N LEU A 46 -17.65 26.32 11.41
CA LEU A 46 -16.59 26.16 10.41
C LEU A 46 -15.69 27.39 10.44
N VAL A 47 -14.39 27.16 10.55
CA VAL A 47 -13.38 28.21 10.66
C VAL A 47 -12.29 28.04 9.61
N ASP A 48 -11.67 29.15 9.22
CA ASP A 48 -10.49 29.15 8.36
C ASP A 48 -9.21 28.77 9.11
N GLU A 49 -8.08 28.78 8.41
CA GLU A 49 -6.76 28.44 8.97
C GLU A 49 -6.30 29.37 10.10
N ASP A 50 -6.83 30.60 10.19
CA ASP A 50 -6.55 31.56 11.26
C ASP A 50 -7.49 31.36 12.46
N GLY A 51 -8.45 30.43 12.36
CA GLY A 51 -9.48 30.20 13.36
C GLY A 51 -10.64 31.20 13.33
N ARG A 52 -10.76 32.02 12.26
CA ARG A 52 -11.89 32.94 12.07
C ARG A 52 -13.05 32.23 11.40
N HIS A 53 -14.28 32.59 11.74
CA HIS A 53 -15.46 31.96 11.19
C HIS A 53 -15.56 32.18 9.68
N VAL A 54 -15.88 31.13 8.90
CA VAL A 54 -15.88 31.21 7.42
C VAL A 54 -16.88 32.22 6.85
N LEU A 55 -18.01 32.42 7.54
CA LEU A 55 -19.01 33.44 7.19
C LEU A 55 -18.48 34.88 7.35
N GLU A 56 -17.46 35.08 8.19
CA GLU A 56 -16.85 36.39 8.42
C GLU A 56 -15.63 36.59 7.52
N SER A 57 -14.83 35.55 7.34
CA SER A 57 -13.58 35.63 6.59
C SER A 57 -13.76 35.49 5.08
N GLY A 58 -14.78 34.76 4.63
CA GLY A 58 -14.94 34.37 3.23
C GLY A 58 -13.84 33.41 2.73
N ARG A 59 -12.96 32.92 3.62
CA ARG A 59 -11.82 32.07 3.27
C ARG A 59 -12.22 30.58 3.26
N PRO A 60 -11.41 29.70 2.65
CA PRO A 60 -11.60 28.26 2.76
C PRO A 60 -11.64 27.80 4.22
N TYR A 61 -12.45 26.78 4.54
CA TYR A 61 -12.41 26.18 5.87
C TYR A 61 -11.14 25.36 6.05
N SER A 62 -10.62 25.32 7.28
CA SER A 62 -9.55 24.40 7.69
C SER A 62 -10.17 23.21 8.43
N VAL A 63 -9.82 22.00 8.00
CA VAL A 63 -10.22 20.75 8.66
C VAL A 63 -9.57 20.66 10.03
N ARG A 64 -8.26 20.95 10.08
CA ARG A 64 -7.49 20.97 11.33
C ARG A 64 -8.12 21.92 12.35
N MET A 65 -8.55 23.10 11.90
CA MET A 65 -9.10 24.11 12.82
C MET A 65 -10.56 23.89 13.17
N SER A 66 -11.39 23.40 12.23
CA SER A 66 -12.83 23.19 12.43
C SER A 66 -13.14 21.90 13.18
N CYS A 67 -12.54 20.78 12.75
CA CYS A 67 -12.83 19.44 13.28
C CYS A 67 -11.74 18.95 14.24
N GLY A 68 -10.50 19.31 13.93
CA GLY A 68 -9.29 18.83 14.58
C GLY A 68 -8.86 19.65 15.81
N ASN A 69 -7.55 19.76 15.99
CA ASN A 69 -6.85 20.37 17.12
C ASN A 69 -6.98 21.91 17.25
N GLY A 70 -7.95 22.55 16.58
CA GLY A 70 -8.11 24.00 16.59
C GLY A 70 -9.38 24.54 17.24
N SER A 71 -9.61 25.84 17.05
CA SER A 71 -10.61 26.64 17.77
C SER A 71 -12.06 26.41 17.36
N GLY A 72 -12.32 25.73 16.23
CA GLY A 72 -13.67 25.43 15.75
C GLY A 72 -14.33 24.24 16.45
N GLY A 73 -13.59 23.41 17.17
CA GLY A 73 -14.21 22.29 17.89
C GLY A 73 -13.27 21.48 18.76
N GLY A 74 -12.01 21.30 18.37
CA GLY A 74 -11.05 20.54 19.17
C GLY A 74 -11.44 19.06 19.34
N CYS A 75 -12.34 18.53 18.51
CA CYS A 75 -13.04 17.28 18.82
C CYS A 75 -12.21 16.04 18.47
N HIS A 76 -11.44 16.09 17.37
CA HIS A 76 -10.63 14.98 16.90
C HIS A 76 -9.14 15.28 16.97
N ASP A 77 -8.33 14.27 17.28
CA ASP A 77 -6.87 14.39 17.23
C ASP A 77 -6.38 14.35 15.79
N TYR A 78 -6.39 15.51 15.14
CA TYR A 78 -6.02 15.64 13.72
C TYR A 78 -4.60 15.16 13.45
N ASP A 79 -3.65 15.43 14.36
CA ASP A 79 -2.26 15.05 14.15
C ASP A 79 -2.07 13.53 14.19
N ALA A 80 -2.75 12.84 15.12
CA ALA A 80 -2.76 11.39 15.16
C ALA A 80 -3.42 10.78 13.92
N MET A 81 -4.56 11.31 13.48
CA MET A 81 -5.24 10.84 12.28
C MET A 81 -4.38 11.03 11.02
N ASN A 82 -3.74 12.19 10.88
CA ASN A 82 -2.93 12.58 9.72
C ASN A 82 -1.60 11.80 9.63
N HIS A 83 -1.19 11.10 10.70
CA HIS A 83 -0.03 10.20 10.69
C HIS A 83 -0.35 8.78 10.21
N ALA A 84 -1.61 8.47 9.88
CA ALA A 84 -1.97 7.17 9.32
C ALA A 84 -1.33 6.95 7.94
N TYR A 85 -1.09 5.68 7.59
CA TYR A 85 -0.39 5.32 6.34
C TYR A 85 -1.03 5.97 5.09
N HIS A 86 -2.37 6.02 5.03
CA HIS A 86 -3.09 6.53 3.87
C HIS A 86 -2.86 8.02 3.60
N PHE A 87 -2.47 8.81 4.62
CA PHE A 87 -2.08 10.21 4.49
C PHE A 87 -0.56 10.37 4.33
N GLU A 88 0.22 9.61 5.09
CA GLU A 88 1.68 9.73 5.07
C GLU A 88 2.30 9.20 3.78
N GLN A 89 1.81 8.06 3.28
CA GLN A 89 2.32 7.39 2.06
C GLN A 89 3.86 7.27 2.02
N GLY A 90 4.49 7.12 3.18
CA GLY A 90 5.95 7.02 3.34
C GLY A 90 6.71 8.34 3.43
N ARG A 91 6.03 9.49 3.56
CA ARG A 91 6.69 10.81 3.71
C ARG A 91 7.63 10.88 4.90
N ASP A 92 7.19 10.44 6.07
CA ASP A 92 7.98 10.40 7.30
C ASP A 92 9.17 9.41 7.22
N GLU A 93 9.18 8.52 6.22
CA GLU A 93 10.26 7.59 5.90
C GLU A 93 11.19 8.08 4.78
N THR A 94 10.82 9.18 4.12
CA THR A 94 11.47 9.64 2.90
C THR A 94 12.82 10.30 3.21
N ARG A 95 13.86 9.84 2.53
CA ARG A 95 15.26 10.28 2.69
C ARG A 95 16.03 10.09 1.39
N ASP A 96 16.99 10.96 1.10
CA ASP A 96 17.68 10.95 -0.20
C ASP A 96 18.45 9.65 -0.46
N ASP A 97 18.96 8.97 0.58
CA ASP A 97 19.68 7.71 0.45
C ASP A 97 18.77 6.46 0.54
N TYR A 98 17.45 6.63 0.63
CA TYR A 98 16.48 5.55 0.83
C TYR A 98 16.59 4.45 -0.22
N GLY A 99 16.46 4.81 -1.51
CA GLY A 99 16.48 3.87 -2.62
C GLY A 99 17.90 3.43 -2.98
N ALA A 100 18.91 4.27 -2.71
CA ALA A 100 20.32 3.92 -2.93
C ALA A 100 20.75 2.71 -2.08
N LYS A 101 20.27 2.62 -0.83
CA LYS A 101 20.47 1.44 0.04
C LYS A 101 19.76 0.17 -0.45
N ARG A 102 18.91 0.29 -1.47
CA ARG A 102 17.99 -0.73 -1.99
C ARG A 102 18.19 -1.02 -3.48
N GLY A 103 19.20 -0.40 -4.10
CA GLY A 103 19.57 -0.64 -5.50
C GLY A 103 18.82 0.20 -6.53
N LEU A 104 17.96 1.12 -6.10
CA LEU A 104 17.23 2.06 -6.97
C LEU A 104 17.44 3.50 -6.48
N PRO A 105 18.58 4.13 -6.81
CA PRO A 105 19.00 5.39 -6.19
C PRO A 105 18.09 6.59 -6.48
N HIS A 106 17.26 6.54 -7.53
CA HIS A 106 16.30 7.59 -7.86
C HIS A 106 15.09 7.65 -6.91
N LEU A 107 14.85 6.58 -6.13
CA LEU A 107 13.76 6.53 -5.17
C LEU A 107 14.20 7.07 -3.83
N VAL A 108 13.34 7.90 -3.23
CA VAL A 108 13.61 8.58 -1.96
C VAL A 108 12.65 8.13 -0.85
N GLY A 109 11.59 7.40 -1.18
CA GLY A 109 10.59 6.95 -0.21
C GLY A 109 10.09 5.53 -0.47
N PRO A 110 9.41 4.91 0.53
CA PRO A 110 8.90 3.54 0.43
C PRO A 110 7.53 3.42 -0.22
N GLY A 111 6.68 4.45 -0.10
CA GLY A 111 5.29 4.44 -0.53
C GLY A 111 5.05 5.34 -1.73
N TYR A 112 3.81 5.77 -1.91
CA TYR A 112 3.43 6.61 -3.03
C TYR A 112 4.20 7.94 -3.05
N PHE A 113 4.63 8.48 -1.91
CA PHE A 113 5.51 9.64 -1.89
C PHE A 113 6.99 9.20 -1.98
N GLY A 114 7.61 9.44 -3.14
CA GLY A 114 9.04 9.17 -3.36
C GLY A 114 9.42 7.72 -3.68
N GLY A 115 8.48 6.78 -3.62
CA GLY A 115 8.62 5.43 -4.16
C GLY A 115 8.26 5.35 -5.64
N PHE A 116 8.35 4.16 -6.21
CA PHE A 116 8.05 3.90 -7.61
C PHE A 116 6.51 3.77 -7.83
N ASN A 117 5.89 4.76 -8.47
CA ASN A 117 4.44 4.75 -8.65
C ASN A 117 4.02 3.89 -9.85
N CYS A 118 3.05 3.00 -9.63
CA CYS A 118 2.57 2.06 -10.65
C CYS A 118 1.75 2.74 -11.78
N MET A 119 1.40 4.02 -11.63
CA MET A 119 0.47 4.70 -12.52
C MET A 119 1.05 5.14 -13.86
N GLN A 120 2.37 5.11 -14.01
CA GLN A 120 3.05 5.75 -15.15
C GLN A 120 3.73 4.74 -16.10
N GLY A 121 3.30 3.47 -16.05
CA GLY A 121 3.85 2.41 -16.90
C GLY A 121 5.36 2.25 -16.77
N ASN A 122 6.06 2.12 -17.89
CA ASN A 122 7.53 2.08 -17.96
C ASN A 122 8.19 3.45 -17.75
N ALA A 123 7.41 4.50 -17.59
CA ALA A 123 7.84 5.88 -17.50
C ALA A 123 7.60 6.50 -16.12
N ALA A 124 7.86 5.76 -15.04
CA ALA A 124 7.68 6.25 -13.66
C ALA A 124 8.41 7.58 -13.42
N ALA A 125 7.67 8.56 -12.89
CA ALA A 125 8.21 9.83 -12.45
C ALA A 125 8.79 9.69 -11.03
N ALA A 126 9.89 10.39 -10.80
CA ALA A 126 10.56 10.44 -9.52
C ALA A 126 10.33 11.79 -8.83
N LEU A 127 10.02 11.72 -7.55
CA LEU A 127 10.11 12.87 -6.66
C LEU A 127 11.58 13.28 -6.51
N ALA A 128 11.87 14.58 -6.64
CA ALA A 128 13.20 15.12 -6.45
C ALA A 128 13.72 14.86 -5.04
N ARG A 129 15.04 14.71 -4.90
CA ARG A 129 15.69 14.63 -3.57
C ARG A 129 15.38 15.88 -2.76
N LYS A 130 15.47 15.81 -1.44
CA LYS A 130 15.44 17.01 -0.61
C LYS A 130 16.65 17.89 -0.90
N ALA A 131 17.85 17.30 -1.00
CA ALA A 131 19.05 18.03 -1.41
C ALA A 131 19.50 17.61 -2.82
N ASN A 132 19.33 18.50 -3.80
CA ASN A 132 19.84 18.30 -5.16
C ASN A 132 21.12 19.11 -5.36
N PRO A 133 22.18 18.55 -5.98
CA PRO A 133 23.45 19.25 -6.16
C PRO A 133 23.39 20.36 -7.21
N ASN A 134 22.44 20.28 -8.15
CA ASN A 134 22.17 21.26 -9.20
C ASN A 134 20.80 21.00 -9.84
N GLU A 135 20.33 21.93 -10.67
CA GLU A 135 19.06 21.83 -11.43
C GLU A 135 18.99 20.60 -12.34
N ALA A 136 20.12 20.19 -12.93
CA ALA A 136 20.17 19.05 -13.86
C ALA A 136 19.99 17.69 -13.16
N GLU A 137 20.17 17.62 -11.84
CA GLU A 137 19.93 16.44 -11.01
C GLU A 137 18.60 16.49 -10.24
N PHE A 138 17.84 17.57 -10.37
CA PHE A 138 16.50 17.67 -9.82
C PHE A 138 15.57 16.65 -10.50
N GLY A 139 14.73 15.98 -9.72
CA GLY A 139 13.82 14.95 -10.21
C GLY A 139 12.73 15.45 -11.18
N ASP A 140 11.70 14.63 -11.39
CA ASP A 140 10.57 15.00 -12.25
C ASP A 140 9.69 16.06 -11.59
N TYR A 141 9.51 15.96 -10.27
CA TYR A 141 8.68 16.86 -9.49
C TYR A 141 9.35 17.24 -8.19
N GLY A 142 9.18 18.50 -7.79
CA GLY A 142 9.21 18.86 -6.37
C GLY A 142 7.92 18.43 -5.67
N ALA A 143 7.83 18.68 -4.37
CA ALA A 143 6.64 18.35 -3.58
C ALA A 143 5.36 19.00 -4.16
N ALA A 144 5.39 20.29 -4.52
CA ALA A 144 4.24 20.98 -5.09
C ALA A 144 3.78 20.36 -6.43
N GLY A 145 4.72 20.02 -7.31
CA GLY A 145 4.43 19.36 -8.58
C GLY A 145 3.87 17.96 -8.37
N TYR A 146 4.35 17.28 -7.34
CA TYR A 146 3.82 15.99 -6.91
C TYR A 146 2.37 16.12 -6.44
N VAL A 147 2.04 17.13 -5.63
CA VAL A 147 0.66 17.46 -5.22
C VAL A 147 -0.19 17.67 -6.46
N ARG A 148 0.21 18.58 -7.35
CA ARG A 148 -0.54 18.88 -8.59
C ARG A 148 -0.78 17.67 -9.48
N ALA A 149 0.19 16.76 -9.58
CA ALA A 149 0.12 15.60 -10.46
C ALA A 149 -0.54 14.36 -9.83
N CYS A 150 -0.52 14.24 -8.50
CA CYS A 150 -0.78 12.98 -7.82
C CYS A 150 -1.86 13.06 -6.71
N SER A 151 -2.32 14.25 -6.32
CA SER A 151 -3.39 14.43 -5.33
C SER A 151 -4.74 13.81 -5.73
N THR A 152 -5.00 13.53 -7.01
CA THR A 152 -6.26 12.85 -7.41
C THR A 152 -6.39 11.46 -6.77
N CYS A 153 -5.25 10.83 -6.47
CA CYS A 153 -5.14 9.52 -5.83
C CYS A 153 -4.92 9.60 -4.30
N HIS A 154 -4.96 10.80 -3.70
CA HIS A 154 -4.62 11.02 -2.30
C HIS A 154 -5.56 12.04 -1.64
N LEU A 155 -5.69 11.96 -0.33
CA LEU A 155 -6.77 12.62 0.42
C LEU A 155 -6.30 13.87 1.16
N GLY A 156 -5.24 14.54 0.70
CA GLY A 156 -4.62 15.63 1.46
C GLY A 156 -3.90 15.10 2.70
N GLY A 157 -3.41 15.99 3.54
CA GLY A 157 -2.66 15.59 4.72
C GLY A 157 -1.29 15.02 4.38
N GLY A 158 -0.56 14.51 5.38
CA GLY A 158 0.80 13.96 5.22
C GLY A 158 1.69 14.79 4.29
N TRP A 159 2.04 14.24 3.12
CA TRP A 159 2.93 14.89 2.13
C TRP A 159 2.31 16.04 1.34
N GLU A 160 1.00 16.26 1.43
CA GLU A 160 0.34 17.43 0.87
C GLU A 160 0.25 18.60 1.88
N GLU A 161 0.58 18.33 3.16
CA GLU A 161 0.57 19.32 4.24
C GLU A 161 1.97 19.70 4.73
N SER A 162 2.85 18.70 4.88
CA SER A 162 4.15 18.88 5.53
C SER A 162 5.31 18.37 4.67
N ASP A 163 6.45 19.05 4.81
CA ASP A 163 7.71 18.63 4.23
C ASP A 163 8.23 17.32 4.84
N ARG A 164 9.33 16.79 4.31
CA ARG A 164 9.93 15.53 4.80
C ARG A 164 10.39 15.59 6.25
N ALA A 165 10.57 16.78 6.82
CA ALA A 165 10.91 16.98 8.23
C ALA A 165 9.68 17.12 9.14
N GLY A 166 8.47 17.13 8.58
CA GLY A 166 7.23 17.33 9.33
C GLY A 166 6.89 18.81 9.56
N THR A 167 7.54 19.72 8.85
CA THR A 167 7.22 21.14 8.90
C THR A 167 6.14 21.45 7.86
N ARG A 168 5.06 22.11 8.27
CA ARG A 168 4.00 22.52 7.34
C ARG A 168 4.56 23.50 6.30
N TYR A 169 4.34 23.23 5.02
CA TYR A 169 5.04 23.94 3.94
C TYR A 169 4.80 25.46 3.93
N ASP A 170 3.57 25.90 4.19
CA ASP A 170 3.15 27.31 4.18
C ASP A 170 3.65 28.13 5.38
N ARG A 171 4.09 27.46 6.45
CA ARG A 171 4.75 28.08 7.61
C ARG A 171 6.26 28.22 7.40
N GLY A 172 6.82 27.36 6.54
CA GLY A 172 8.23 27.37 6.16
C GLY A 172 9.17 26.89 7.27
N VAL A 173 10.46 26.90 6.95
CA VAL A 173 11.57 26.61 7.87
C VAL A 173 12.28 27.91 8.25
N ASP A 174 12.73 28.03 9.50
CA ASP A 174 13.54 29.17 9.95
C ASP A 174 14.87 29.20 9.17
N GLY A 175 15.08 30.24 8.36
CA GLY A 175 16.31 30.46 7.57
C GLY A 175 16.09 30.50 6.06
N SER A 176 17.17 30.41 5.28
CA SER A 176 17.09 30.35 3.82
C SER A 176 16.88 28.91 3.35
N ILE A 177 15.85 28.68 2.55
CA ILE A 177 15.65 27.42 1.85
C ILE A 177 16.81 27.20 0.86
N PRO A 178 17.53 26.06 0.90
CA PRO A 178 18.58 25.77 -0.08
C PRO A 178 18.06 25.74 -1.51
N ALA A 179 18.90 26.17 -2.46
CA ALA A 179 18.55 26.08 -3.88
C ALA A 179 18.27 24.63 -4.28
N TRP A 180 17.23 24.44 -5.11
CA TRP A 180 16.80 23.13 -5.60
C TRP A 180 16.37 22.16 -4.50
N ASP A 181 15.91 22.65 -3.35
CA ASP A 181 15.32 21.79 -2.33
C ASP A 181 14.01 21.17 -2.88
N GLY A 182 13.93 19.84 -2.96
CA GLY A 182 12.79 19.14 -3.55
C GLY A 182 11.46 19.29 -2.80
N ASP A 183 11.46 19.87 -1.59
CA ASP A 183 10.24 20.23 -0.86
C ASP A 183 9.72 21.64 -1.23
N TYR A 184 10.59 22.52 -1.75
CA TYR A 184 10.30 23.96 -1.92
C TYR A 184 10.58 24.50 -3.32
N TYR A 185 11.18 23.71 -4.20
CA TYR A 185 11.36 23.99 -5.61
C TYR A 185 10.56 22.99 -6.43
N ASP A 186 10.19 23.35 -7.65
CA ASP A 186 9.50 22.47 -8.59
C ASP A 186 9.83 22.82 -10.04
N ARG A 187 9.56 21.89 -10.94
CA ARG A 187 9.76 22.09 -12.38
C ARG A 187 8.54 22.77 -12.99
N ASN A 188 8.73 23.93 -13.64
CA ASN A 188 7.67 24.64 -14.33
C ASN A 188 7.36 24.02 -15.71
N GLY A 189 6.37 24.57 -16.42
CA GLY A 189 5.96 24.09 -17.75
C GLY A 189 7.04 24.15 -18.83
N ASP A 190 8.06 24.99 -18.64
CA ASP A 190 9.21 25.14 -19.54
C ASP A 190 10.38 24.22 -19.17
N GLY A 191 10.23 23.40 -18.12
CA GLY A 191 11.26 22.49 -17.65
C GLY A 191 12.27 23.10 -16.68
N GLN A 192 12.15 24.38 -16.32
CA GLN A 192 13.03 25.07 -15.38
C GLN A 192 12.65 24.78 -13.93
N VAL A 193 13.63 24.67 -13.04
CA VAL A 193 13.40 24.47 -11.60
C VAL A 193 13.30 25.82 -10.89
N VAL A 194 12.12 26.12 -10.37
CA VAL A 194 11.77 27.40 -9.75
C VAL A 194 11.25 27.20 -8.33
N PRO A 195 11.44 28.17 -7.40
CA PRO A 195 10.87 28.08 -6.07
C PRO A 195 9.33 28.10 -6.14
N TRP A 196 8.68 27.31 -5.29
CA TRP A 196 7.23 27.29 -5.13
C TRP A 196 6.78 28.18 -3.98
N ASP A 197 5.72 28.98 -4.19
CA ASP A 197 5.15 29.85 -3.16
C ASP A 197 4.07 29.10 -2.36
N TRP A 198 4.51 28.43 -1.30
CA TRP A 198 3.62 27.75 -0.35
C TRP A 198 2.74 28.70 0.46
N LYS A 199 3.13 29.96 0.66
CA LYS A 199 2.28 30.93 1.38
C LYS A 199 1.07 31.32 0.55
N LYS A 200 1.27 31.50 -0.75
CA LYS A 200 0.20 31.79 -1.72
C LYS A 200 -0.70 30.59 -1.96
N SER A 201 -0.12 29.43 -2.26
CA SER A 201 -0.90 28.20 -2.53
C SER A 201 -1.58 27.62 -1.29
N GLY A 202 -0.99 27.84 -0.12
CA GLY A 202 -1.29 27.11 1.11
C GLY A 202 -0.97 25.63 0.96
N VAL A 203 -1.56 24.83 1.83
CA VAL A 203 -1.40 23.36 1.80
C VAL A 203 -2.74 22.67 1.75
N ARG A 204 -2.76 21.39 1.37
CA ARG A 204 -3.98 20.59 1.39
C ARG A 204 -4.01 19.74 2.66
N GLU A 205 -4.87 20.11 3.59
CA GLU A 205 -5.14 19.36 4.82
C GLU A 205 -5.84 18.02 4.50
N ALA A 206 -5.86 17.07 5.44
CA ALA A 206 -6.57 15.81 5.29
C ALA A 206 -8.06 16.06 5.03
N ASP A 207 -8.57 15.61 3.89
CA ASP A 207 -9.94 15.83 3.45
C ASP A 207 -10.88 14.76 4.02
N CYS A 208 -11.31 15.00 5.27
CA CYS A 208 -12.26 14.12 5.96
C CYS A 208 -13.56 13.91 5.18
N MET A 209 -14.03 14.93 4.44
CA MET A 209 -15.31 14.83 3.74
C MET A 209 -15.25 13.87 2.55
N THR A 210 -14.09 13.66 1.94
CA THR A 210 -13.95 12.62 0.91
C THR A 210 -14.25 11.22 1.46
N CYS A 211 -13.93 10.94 2.73
CA CYS A 211 -14.21 9.66 3.39
C CYS A 211 -15.60 9.62 4.05
N HIS A 212 -15.99 10.71 4.70
CA HIS A 212 -17.17 10.72 5.57
C HIS A 212 -18.44 11.24 4.89
N ALA A 213 -18.37 11.91 3.73
CA ALA A 213 -19.56 12.30 3.00
C ALA A 213 -20.27 11.09 2.39
N ASP A 214 -21.60 11.09 2.46
CA ASP A 214 -22.42 10.19 1.66
C ASP A 214 -22.54 10.75 0.24
N PHE A 215 -21.90 10.09 -0.73
CA PHE A 215 -21.91 10.55 -2.11
C PHE A 215 -23.32 10.55 -2.75
N SER A 216 -24.29 9.82 -2.19
CA SER A 216 -25.68 9.89 -2.64
C SER A 216 -26.37 11.22 -2.31
N LEU A 217 -25.80 12.02 -1.40
CA LEU A 217 -26.28 13.35 -1.04
C LEU A 217 -25.68 14.46 -1.91
N LEU A 218 -24.82 14.13 -2.89
CA LEU A 218 -24.23 15.14 -3.77
C LEU A 218 -25.23 15.63 -4.82
N LYS A 219 -25.43 16.94 -4.89
CA LYS A 219 -26.36 17.61 -5.80
C LYS A 219 -25.71 18.83 -6.45
N LYS A 220 -26.07 19.12 -7.71
CA LYS A 220 -25.82 20.42 -8.31
C LYS A 220 -26.94 21.37 -7.86
N PHE A 221 -26.58 22.38 -7.10
CA PHE A 221 -27.53 23.37 -6.62
C PHE A 221 -27.65 24.53 -7.62
N PRO A 222 -28.83 25.17 -7.74
CA PRO A 222 -29.01 26.29 -8.67
C PRO A 222 -27.96 27.40 -8.50
N ALA A 223 -27.58 27.70 -7.25
CA ALA A 223 -26.60 28.73 -6.94
C ALA A 223 -25.16 28.39 -7.39
N SER A 224 -24.85 27.13 -7.74
CA SER A 224 -23.58 26.77 -8.37
C SER A 224 -23.46 27.27 -9.82
N GLY A 225 -24.57 27.60 -10.48
CA GLY A 225 -24.57 28.01 -11.89
C GLY A 225 -24.22 26.87 -12.87
N LEU A 226 -24.23 25.61 -12.43
CA LEU A 226 -23.83 24.42 -13.22
C LEU A 226 -25.02 23.59 -13.75
N GLY A 227 -26.23 24.16 -13.70
CA GLY A 227 -27.46 23.43 -14.00
C GLY A 227 -27.88 22.46 -12.89
N GLY A 228 -28.85 21.59 -13.19
CA GLY A 228 -29.43 20.63 -12.23
C GLY A 228 -28.97 19.20 -12.50
N ASN A 229 -29.12 18.29 -11.54
CA ASN A 229 -28.84 16.87 -11.79
C ASN A 229 -29.78 16.31 -12.88
N GLY A 230 -29.23 15.54 -13.83
CA GLY A 230 -30.04 14.90 -14.89
C GLY A 230 -30.39 15.82 -16.07
N ASP A 231 -29.79 17.01 -16.17
CA ASP A 231 -29.95 17.96 -17.28
C ASP A 231 -29.17 17.57 -18.56
N GLY A 232 -28.64 16.34 -18.63
CA GLY A 232 -27.81 15.86 -19.73
C GLY A 232 -26.33 16.25 -19.65
N THR A 233 -25.91 16.98 -18.60
CA THR A 233 -24.50 17.26 -18.30
C THR A 233 -23.97 16.33 -17.19
N ALA A 234 -22.69 16.48 -16.82
CA ALA A 234 -22.06 15.64 -15.79
C ALA A 234 -22.71 15.82 -14.40
N GLY A 235 -22.64 14.79 -13.55
CA GLY A 235 -23.26 14.80 -12.22
C GLY A 235 -22.47 15.61 -11.18
N ALA A 236 -23.07 15.84 -10.01
CA ALA A 236 -22.45 16.58 -8.90
C ALA A 236 -21.08 16.02 -8.48
N LEU A 237 -20.94 14.69 -8.38
CA LEU A 237 -19.67 14.02 -8.07
C LEU A 237 -18.57 14.36 -9.08
N ASP A 238 -18.91 14.42 -10.37
CA ASP A 238 -17.95 14.71 -11.44
C ASP A 238 -17.52 16.19 -11.40
N HIS A 239 -18.46 17.10 -11.09
CA HIS A 239 -18.17 18.52 -10.89
C HIS A 239 -17.36 18.80 -9.62
N TRP A 240 -17.63 18.09 -8.51
CA TRP A 240 -16.81 18.14 -7.30
C TRP A 240 -15.36 17.71 -7.60
N GLY A 241 -15.18 16.58 -8.28
CA GLY A 241 -13.86 16.11 -8.69
C GLY A 241 -13.12 17.12 -9.58
N LEU A 242 -13.82 17.76 -10.53
CA LEU A 242 -13.22 18.84 -11.31
C LEU A 242 -12.81 20.03 -10.45
N LEU A 243 -13.70 20.49 -9.57
CA LEU A 243 -13.44 21.66 -8.73
C LEU A 243 -12.23 21.42 -7.83
N GLN A 244 -12.23 20.30 -7.11
CA GLN A 244 -11.15 19.94 -6.20
C GLN A 244 -9.83 19.72 -6.96
N ASP A 245 -9.79 18.79 -7.90
CA ASP A 245 -8.54 18.33 -8.48
C ASP A 245 -8.08 19.22 -9.65
N GLY A 246 -8.99 19.55 -10.56
CA GLY A 246 -8.66 20.25 -11.80
C GLY A 246 -8.64 21.77 -11.68
N LYS A 247 -9.45 22.35 -10.79
CA LYS A 247 -9.57 23.81 -10.64
C LYS A 247 -8.83 24.33 -9.43
N PHE A 248 -8.83 23.63 -8.30
CA PHE A 248 -8.02 24.01 -7.15
C PHE A 248 -6.62 23.40 -7.20
N VAL A 249 -6.48 22.08 -7.10
CA VAL A 249 -5.15 21.45 -6.93
C VAL A 249 -4.26 21.65 -8.16
N ALA A 250 -4.70 21.30 -9.36
CA ALA A 250 -3.88 21.42 -10.57
C ALA A 250 -3.44 22.86 -10.88
N GLN A 251 -4.20 23.87 -10.41
CA GLN A 251 -3.88 25.30 -10.57
C GLN A 251 -3.08 25.88 -9.39
N GLY A 252 -2.78 25.10 -8.36
CA GLY A 252 -1.97 25.53 -7.22
C GLY A 252 -2.74 26.20 -6.08
N PHE A 253 -4.07 26.07 -6.01
CA PHE A 253 -4.89 26.59 -4.90
C PHE A 253 -5.13 25.52 -3.82
N PHE A 254 -4.06 24.93 -3.28
CA PHE A 254 -4.14 23.76 -2.39
C PHE A 254 -5.05 23.97 -1.17
N ARG A 255 -4.98 25.15 -0.54
CA ARG A 255 -5.82 25.53 0.63
C ARG A 255 -7.33 25.41 0.36
N HIS A 256 -7.76 25.57 -0.89
CA HIS A 256 -9.18 25.59 -1.26
C HIS A 256 -9.76 24.19 -1.46
N ALA A 257 -8.91 23.19 -1.66
CA ALA A 257 -9.30 21.86 -2.13
C ALA A 257 -10.32 21.16 -1.21
N ASN A 258 -10.14 21.26 0.11
CA ASN A 258 -11.02 20.61 1.10
C ASN A 258 -12.42 21.22 1.09
N SER A 259 -12.55 22.51 0.77
CA SER A 259 -13.84 23.23 0.72
C SER A 259 -14.72 22.80 -0.45
N ALA A 260 -14.15 22.19 -1.49
CA ALA A 260 -14.87 21.86 -2.72
C ALA A 260 -16.11 20.97 -2.50
N MET A 261 -16.08 20.04 -1.53
CA MET A 261 -17.22 19.14 -1.26
C MET A 261 -18.46 19.91 -0.80
N PHE A 262 -18.27 21.00 -0.05
CA PHE A 262 -19.35 21.77 0.55
C PHE A 262 -20.18 22.57 -0.43
N GLU A 263 -19.76 22.65 -1.70
CA GLU A 263 -20.61 23.16 -2.76
C GLU A 263 -21.65 22.14 -3.24
N PHE A 264 -21.34 20.86 -3.15
CA PHE A 264 -22.16 19.80 -3.73
C PHE A 264 -22.88 18.95 -2.68
N LEU A 265 -22.40 18.92 -1.45
CA LEU A 265 -23.03 18.16 -0.37
C LEU A 265 -24.30 18.84 0.14
N ASP A 266 -25.43 18.11 0.07
CA ASP A 266 -26.66 18.51 0.72
C ASP A 266 -26.59 18.32 2.23
N VAL A 267 -26.40 19.42 2.97
CA VAL A 267 -26.34 19.41 4.44
C VAL A 267 -27.73 19.52 5.09
N ARG A 268 -28.77 19.77 4.31
CA ARG A 268 -30.17 19.86 4.76
C ARG A 268 -31.09 18.95 3.95
N PRO A 269 -30.83 17.62 3.94
CA PRO A 269 -31.66 16.67 3.19
C PRO A 269 -33.09 16.58 3.71
N ASP A 270 -33.38 17.17 4.88
CA ASP A 270 -34.73 17.34 5.43
C ASP A 270 -35.57 18.39 4.67
N LEU A 271 -34.93 19.26 3.88
CA LEU A 271 -35.59 20.28 3.07
C LEU A 271 -35.81 19.77 1.63
N ALA A 272 -36.97 20.06 1.05
CA ALA A 272 -37.33 19.60 -0.31
C ALA A 272 -36.34 20.04 -1.41
N GLY A 273 -35.63 21.16 -1.22
CA GLY A 273 -34.59 21.65 -2.13
C GLY A 273 -33.16 21.34 -1.70
N GLY A 274 -32.96 20.82 -0.48
CA GLY A 274 -31.64 20.73 0.15
C GLY A 274 -31.00 22.09 0.43
N ALA A 275 -29.78 22.07 0.96
CA ALA A 275 -28.92 23.25 1.03
C ALA A 275 -27.45 22.85 0.95
N GLN A 276 -26.66 23.60 0.18
CA GLN A 276 -25.20 23.55 0.26
C GLN A 276 -24.63 24.63 1.18
N LEU A 277 -23.40 24.43 1.61
CA LEU A 277 -22.68 25.35 2.49
C LEU A 277 -21.91 26.44 1.73
N LEU A 278 -21.50 26.15 0.49
CA LEU A 278 -20.57 26.99 -0.27
C LEU A 278 -21.00 27.12 -1.73
N THR A 279 -20.71 28.24 -2.36
CA THR A 279 -20.60 28.33 -3.83
C THR A 279 -19.26 28.96 -4.22
N VAL A 280 -18.71 28.55 -5.35
CA VAL A 280 -17.46 29.10 -5.88
C VAL A 280 -17.74 29.88 -7.15
N GLU A 281 -17.30 31.13 -7.18
CA GLU A 281 -17.55 32.02 -8.31
C GLU A 281 -16.75 31.58 -9.55
N ARG A 282 -17.44 31.57 -10.70
CA ARG A 282 -16.90 31.03 -11.95
C ARG A 282 -17.56 31.64 -13.18
N THR A 283 -16.83 31.59 -14.28
CA THR A 283 -17.36 31.85 -15.63
C THR A 283 -17.54 30.52 -16.37
N VAL A 284 -18.79 30.09 -16.56
CA VAL A 284 -19.12 28.85 -17.27
C VAL A 284 -18.92 29.03 -18.77
N LYS A 285 -18.28 28.06 -19.43
CA LYS A 285 -18.10 28.08 -20.89
C LYS A 285 -19.36 27.51 -21.58
N PRO A 286 -19.98 28.22 -22.54
CA PRO A 286 -21.20 27.76 -23.20
C PRO A 286 -21.01 26.47 -24.01
N GLY A 287 -22.05 25.63 -24.09
CA GLY A 287 -22.15 24.56 -25.08
C GLY A 287 -21.28 23.32 -24.85
N THR A 288 -20.72 23.11 -23.65
CA THR A 288 -19.89 21.94 -23.35
C THR A 288 -20.72 20.80 -22.72
N ALA A 289 -20.65 19.60 -23.30
CA ALA A 289 -21.22 18.38 -22.71
C ALA A 289 -20.43 17.89 -21.45
N LYS A 290 -19.33 18.57 -21.12
CA LYS A 290 -18.42 18.26 -20.01
C LYS A 290 -18.29 19.47 -19.08
N PRO A 291 -17.87 19.25 -17.81
CA PRO A 291 -17.57 20.34 -16.90
C PRO A 291 -16.46 21.23 -17.47
N ASP A 292 -16.77 22.49 -17.81
CA ASP A 292 -15.76 23.49 -18.17
C ASP A 292 -16.16 24.91 -17.74
N TYR A 293 -15.30 25.53 -16.95
CA TYR A 293 -15.46 26.87 -16.40
C TYR A 293 -14.12 27.39 -15.93
N ASP A 294 -13.94 28.70 -15.90
CA ASP A 294 -12.77 29.33 -15.30
C ASP A 294 -13.17 29.94 -13.95
N LEU A 295 -12.32 29.79 -12.94
CA LEU A 295 -12.56 30.38 -11.62
C LEU A 295 -12.45 31.90 -11.71
N VAL A 296 -13.35 32.61 -11.03
CA VAL A 296 -13.17 34.04 -10.80
C VAL A 296 -12.22 34.18 -9.61
N LEU A 297 -11.16 34.98 -9.83
CA LEU A 297 -10.14 35.25 -8.81
C LEU A 297 -10.33 36.67 -8.26
N SER A 298 -10.08 36.83 -6.97
CA SER A 298 -10.00 38.13 -6.30
C SER A 298 -8.79 38.96 -6.77
N ASP A 299 -8.69 40.20 -6.30
CA ASP A 299 -7.51 41.05 -6.51
C ASP A 299 -6.21 40.46 -5.94
N SER A 300 -6.32 39.58 -4.91
CA SER A 300 -5.18 38.82 -4.37
C SER A 300 -4.82 37.58 -5.20
N GLY A 301 -5.60 37.29 -6.26
CA GLY A 301 -5.42 36.14 -7.12
C GLY A 301 -5.88 34.83 -6.49
N GLU A 302 -6.80 34.87 -5.52
CA GLU A 302 -7.39 33.69 -4.87
C GLU A 302 -8.82 33.42 -5.39
N PRO A 303 -9.27 32.16 -5.47
CA PRO A 303 -10.66 31.84 -5.81
C PRO A 303 -11.67 32.50 -4.88
N VAL A 304 -12.73 33.08 -5.45
CA VAL A 304 -13.80 33.72 -4.67
C VAL A 304 -14.82 32.70 -4.18
N LEU A 305 -15.00 32.64 -2.86
CA LEU A 305 -15.90 31.73 -2.15
C LEU A 305 -17.08 32.49 -1.53
N HIS A 306 -18.29 31.94 -1.65
CA HIS A 306 -19.51 32.51 -1.06
C HIS A 306 -20.16 31.48 -0.13
N TRP A 307 -20.06 31.70 1.18
CA TRP A 307 -20.64 30.81 2.19
C TRP A 307 -22.12 31.10 2.42
N ASN A 308 -22.94 30.06 2.43
CA ASN A 308 -24.38 30.15 2.59
C ASN A 308 -24.78 30.29 4.07
N ARG A 309 -25.08 31.51 4.54
CA ARG A 309 -25.51 31.78 5.93
C ARG A 309 -26.71 30.93 6.36
N ASP A 310 -27.64 30.65 5.46
CA ASP A 310 -28.89 29.93 5.79
C ASP A 310 -28.67 28.43 6.05
N ALA A 311 -27.50 27.90 5.69
CA ALA A 311 -27.08 26.54 6.03
C ALA A 311 -26.53 26.42 7.46
N PHE A 312 -26.30 27.55 8.14
CA PHE A 312 -25.85 27.61 9.54
C PHE A 312 -27.01 27.94 10.47
N ASP A 313 -26.93 27.49 11.72
CA ASP A 313 -27.85 27.87 12.78
C ASP A 313 -27.60 29.29 13.28
N ASP A 314 -28.44 29.76 14.20
CA ASP A 314 -28.35 31.11 14.78
C ASP A 314 -27.02 31.37 15.50
N ASN A 315 -26.33 30.32 15.95
CA ASN A 315 -25.01 30.39 16.58
C ASN A 315 -23.87 30.30 15.55
N GLY A 316 -24.16 30.26 14.26
CA GLY A 316 -23.19 30.09 13.19
C GLY A 316 -22.64 28.67 13.09
N LYS A 317 -23.33 27.65 13.60
CA LYS A 317 -22.88 26.25 13.52
C LYS A 317 -23.63 25.49 12.44
N VAL A 318 -23.03 24.44 11.90
CA VAL A 318 -23.65 23.57 10.91
C VAL A 318 -23.65 22.12 11.37
N GLN A 319 -24.76 21.41 11.11
CA GLN A 319 -24.81 19.95 11.16
C GLN A 319 -24.50 19.39 9.78
N ILE A 320 -23.59 18.42 9.70
CA ILE A 320 -23.14 17.84 8.44
C ILE A 320 -23.54 16.36 8.41
N PRO A 321 -24.22 15.87 7.36
CA PRO A 321 -24.49 14.44 7.22
C PRO A 321 -23.19 13.70 6.93
N MET A 322 -22.82 12.78 7.82
CA MET A 322 -21.57 12.03 7.76
C MET A 322 -21.79 10.55 8.05
N ARG A 323 -20.96 9.71 7.43
CA ARG A 323 -20.84 8.29 7.77
C ARG A 323 -19.75 8.10 8.83
N ARG A 324 -19.93 7.15 9.74
CA ARG A 324 -18.89 6.80 10.73
C ARG A 324 -17.65 6.20 10.07
N PHE A 325 -17.88 5.33 9.09
CA PHE A 325 -16.86 4.71 8.26
C PHE A 325 -17.13 5.01 6.78
N PRO A 326 -16.09 5.10 5.94
CA PRO A 326 -16.28 5.41 4.53
C PRO A 326 -17.15 4.36 3.83
N GLY A 327 -17.97 4.79 2.86
CA GLY A 327 -18.66 3.87 1.97
C GLY A 327 -17.72 3.23 0.96
N ASN A 328 -18.18 2.15 0.30
CA ASN A 328 -17.44 1.52 -0.79
C ASN A 328 -17.05 2.53 -1.88
N ASP A 329 -17.96 3.42 -2.26
CA ASP A 329 -17.70 4.43 -3.31
C ASP A 329 -16.62 5.45 -2.89
N ASN A 330 -16.55 5.80 -1.59
CA ASN A 330 -15.50 6.66 -1.06
C ASN A 330 -14.12 6.00 -1.22
N CYS A 331 -13.98 4.72 -0.84
CA CYS A 331 -12.75 3.97 -1.02
C CYS A 331 -12.41 3.79 -2.52
N MET A 332 -13.40 3.43 -3.33
CA MET A 332 -13.19 3.16 -4.76
C MET A 332 -12.78 4.39 -5.55
N LEU A 333 -13.03 5.61 -5.06
CA LEU A 333 -12.56 6.85 -5.68
C LEU A 333 -11.06 6.82 -6.02
N CYS A 334 -10.24 6.27 -5.13
CA CYS A 334 -8.79 6.16 -5.31
C CYS A 334 -8.36 4.77 -5.81
N HIS A 335 -9.17 3.72 -5.60
CA HIS A 335 -8.84 2.33 -5.92
C HIS A 335 -9.33 1.83 -7.31
N LEU A 336 -9.93 2.69 -8.14
CA LEU A 336 -10.31 2.37 -9.52
C LEU A 336 -9.11 2.42 -10.50
N ALA A 337 -9.15 1.61 -11.56
CA ALA A 337 -8.37 1.85 -12.76
C ALA A 337 -8.72 3.26 -13.28
N GLY A 338 -7.71 4.06 -13.65
CA GLY A 338 -7.97 5.42 -14.15
C GLY A 338 -8.21 6.51 -13.10
N ALA A 339 -8.06 6.24 -11.79
CA ALA A 339 -8.06 7.28 -10.74
C ALA A 339 -6.91 8.32 -10.86
N GLY A 340 -5.99 8.12 -11.81
CA GLY A 340 -4.98 9.11 -12.19
C GLY A 340 -5.49 10.05 -13.28
N ILE A 341 -5.41 11.35 -13.01
CA ILE A 341 -5.61 12.50 -13.92
C ILE A 341 -7.07 12.87 -14.23
N ASN A 342 -8.08 12.04 -13.99
CA ASN A 342 -9.48 12.48 -14.12
C ASN A 342 -10.49 11.59 -13.36
N ARG A 343 -10.83 11.94 -12.11
CA ARG A 343 -12.09 11.47 -11.47
C ARG A 343 -13.30 11.73 -12.39
N ILE A 344 -13.22 12.76 -13.24
CA ILE A 344 -14.22 13.24 -14.21
C ILE A 344 -14.47 12.26 -15.38
N ASN A 345 -13.53 11.36 -15.72
CA ASN A 345 -13.69 10.37 -16.81
C ASN A 345 -13.81 8.91 -16.31
N ALA A 346 -13.71 8.67 -15.00
CA ALA A 346 -13.64 7.33 -14.42
C ALA A 346 -14.95 6.51 -14.55
N LYS A 347 -16.06 7.13 -14.95
CA LYS A 347 -17.32 6.40 -15.20
C LYS A 347 -17.38 5.65 -16.52
N VAL A 348 -16.53 5.97 -17.51
CA VAL A 348 -16.87 5.56 -18.89
C VAL A 348 -16.35 4.17 -19.27
N LYS A 349 -15.18 3.70 -18.80
CA LYS A 349 -14.65 2.36 -19.18
C LYS A 349 -13.66 1.72 -18.18
N SER A 350 -13.45 2.34 -17.03
CA SER A 350 -12.32 1.99 -16.17
C SER A 350 -12.73 1.08 -15.02
N SER A 351 -12.12 -0.08 -15.01
CA SER A 351 -12.39 -1.21 -14.12
C SER A 351 -11.96 -0.98 -12.68
N ARG A 352 -12.51 -1.76 -11.75
CA ARG A 352 -11.95 -1.91 -10.41
C ARG A 352 -10.62 -2.61 -10.58
N ARG A 353 -9.51 -2.00 -10.17
CA ARG A 353 -8.17 -2.54 -10.40
C ARG A 353 -7.91 -3.70 -9.43
N GLY A 354 -8.64 -4.79 -9.61
CA GLY A 354 -8.61 -5.94 -8.74
C GLY A 354 -9.38 -5.83 -7.41
N PHE A 355 -9.85 -4.63 -7.03
CA PHE A 355 -10.72 -4.40 -5.86
C PHE A 355 -12.17 -4.79 -6.18
N TYR A 356 -12.40 -6.09 -6.34
CA TYR A 356 -13.69 -6.68 -6.64
C TYR A 356 -14.31 -7.31 -5.38
N GLY A 357 -15.56 -7.75 -5.43
CA GLY A 357 -16.20 -8.44 -4.29
C GLY A 357 -16.95 -7.55 -3.29
N PHE A 358 -17.14 -6.26 -3.58
CA PHE A 358 -17.97 -5.35 -2.78
C PHE A 358 -18.80 -4.42 -3.70
N GLY A 359 -19.88 -3.86 -3.17
CA GLY A 359 -20.88 -3.09 -3.93
C GLY A 359 -22.02 -3.96 -4.50
N ALA A 360 -23.06 -3.33 -5.05
CA ALA A 360 -24.28 -4.03 -5.47
C ALA A 360 -24.02 -5.05 -6.60
N GLU A 361 -23.07 -4.73 -7.48
CA GLU A 361 -22.65 -5.61 -8.58
C GLU A 361 -21.79 -6.81 -8.15
N ALA A 362 -21.45 -6.94 -6.87
CA ALA A 362 -20.77 -8.12 -6.34
C ALA A 362 -21.74 -9.17 -5.78
N ALA A 363 -23.05 -8.90 -5.85
CA ALA A 363 -24.07 -9.87 -5.47
C ALA A 363 -24.16 -10.98 -6.52
N GLU A 364 -24.14 -12.22 -6.03
CA GLU A 364 -24.23 -13.38 -6.90
C GLU A 364 -25.50 -13.39 -7.74
N THR A 365 -25.33 -13.67 -9.03
CA THR A 365 -26.45 -13.88 -9.97
C THR A 365 -26.61 -15.36 -10.30
N LEU A 366 -27.85 -15.87 -10.32
CA LEU A 366 -28.16 -17.23 -10.73
C LEU A 366 -28.67 -17.27 -12.18
N GLY A 367 -28.21 -18.26 -12.95
CA GLY A 367 -28.70 -18.56 -14.29
C GLY A 367 -30.05 -19.27 -14.26
N GLU A 368 -30.63 -19.50 -15.45
CA GLU A 368 -31.92 -20.19 -15.61
C GLU A 368 -31.91 -21.63 -15.04
N ASP A 369 -30.73 -22.25 -14.96
CA ASP A 369 -30.53 -23.59 -14.38
C ASP A 369 -30.36 -23.58 -12.85
N GLY A 370 -30.52 -22.41 -12.22
CA GLY A 370 -30.40 -22.22 -10.77
C GLY A 370 -28.96 -22.26 -10.26
N LYS A 371 -27.95 -22.31 -11.15
CA LYS A 371 -26.54 -22.25 -10.77
C LYS A 371 -26.03 -20.82 -10.82
N PRO A 372 -25.00 -20.48 -10.03
CA PRO A 372 -24.33 -19.19 -10.17
C PRO A 372 -23.83 -18.98 -11.60
N VAL A 373 -24.08 -17.79 -12.14
CA VAL A 373 -23.44 -17.32 -13.36
C VAL A 373 -21.99 -17.00 -13.03
N ASP A 374 -21.07 -17.37 -13.92
CA ASP A 374 -19.67 -16.99 -13.78
C ASP A 374 -19.49 -15.48 -14.10
N ASP A 375 -19.75 -14.60 -13.12
CA ASP A 375 -19.40 -13.18 -13.16
C ASP A 375 -18.09 -12.93 -12.39
N TYR A 376 -17.31 -11.96 -12.84
CA TYR A 376 -16.06 -11.53 -12.23
C TYR A 376 -16.24 -10.54 -11.08
N LYS A 377 -17.43 -10.13 -10.67
CA LYS A 377 -17.58 -9.20 -9.53
C LYS A 377 -18.02 -9.88 -8.24
N ASP A 378 -18.58 -11.07 -8.37
CA ASP A 378 -19.18 -11.82 -7.28
C ASP A 378 -18.13 -12.26 -6.24
N ASP A 379 -18.51 -12.19 -4.98
CA ASP A 379 -17.75 -12.77 -3.86
C ASP A 379 -18.70 -13.53 -2.94
N VAL A 380 -18.34 -14.76 -2.57
CA VAL A 380 -19.18 -15.62 -1.73
C VAL A 380 -19.48 -15.02 -0.35
N HIS A 381 -18.65 -14.08 0.11
CA HIS A 381 -18.82 -13.41 1.38
C HIS A 381 -19.80 -12.23 1.32
N LYS A 382 -20.08 -11.66 0.14
CA LYS A 382 -21.01 -10.53 -0.02
C LYS A 382 -22.39 -10.90 0.53
N GLY A 383 -22.93 -10.05 1.41
CA GLY A 383 -24.23 -10.26 2.05
C GLY A 383 -24.25 -11.31 3.16
N LYS A 384 -23.11 -11.90 3.56
CA LYS A 384 -23.03 -12.84 4.69
C LYS A 384 -22.80 -12.09 6.00
N SER A 385 -23.26 -12.67 7.11
CA SER A 385 -22.99 -12.13 8.45
C SER A 385 -21.66 -12.64 9.00
N TRP A 386 -20.89 -11.75 9.61
CA TRP A 386 -19.68 -12.06 10.36
C TRP A 386 -19.78 -11.49 11.78
N THR A 387 -19.37 -12.30 12.76
CA THR A 387 -19.27 -11.91 14.16
C THR A 387 -17.80 -11.90 14.55
N ASP A 388 -17.29 -10.74 14.91
CA ASP A 388 -15.88 -10.60 15.24
C ASP A 388 -15.54 -11.04 16.68
N ASP A 389 -14.28 -10.83 17.08
CA ASP A 389 -13.80 -11.18 18.42
C ASP A 389 -14.41 -10.32 19.55
N THR A 390 -14.97 -9.15 19.22
CA THR A 390 -15.73 -8.32 20.17
C THR A 390 -17.15 -8.86 20.41
N GLY A 391 -17.64 -9.75 19.53
CA GLY A 391 -18.97 -10.35 19.61
C GLY A 391 -20.05 -9.58 18.84
N GLU A 392 -19.66 -8.53 18.11
CA GLU A 392 -20.58 -7.74 17.30
C GLU A 392 -20.75 -8.37 15.92
N THR A 393 -21.99 -8.44 15.45
CA THR A 393 -22.33 -9.04 14.15
C THR A 393 -22.67 -7.97 13.12
N ARG A 394 -22.09 -8.07 11.92
CA ARG A 394 -22.42 -7.22 10.77
C ARG A 394 -22.49 -8.02 9.49
N ILE A 395 -23.23 -7.51 8.51
CA ILE A 395 -23.26 -8.03 7.14
C ILE A 395 -22.01 -7.52 6.40
N ILE A 396 -21.32 -8.42 5.70
CA ILE A 396 -20.18 -8.11 4.83
C ILE A 396 -20.71 -7.47 3.54
N ASP A 397 -21.02 -6.18 3.61
CA ASP A 397 -21.49 -5.37 2.48
C ASP A 397 -20.59 -4.15 2.20
N ASN A 398 -19.69 -3.86 3.13
CA ASN A 398 -18.80 -2.72 3.09
C ASN A 398 -17.34 -3.19 3.28
N CYS A 399 -16.40 -2.60 2.54
CA CYS A 399 -14.95 -2.84 2.64
C CYS A 399 -14.44 -2.80 4.09
N ASN A 400 -15.04 -1.97 4.94
CA ASN A 400 -14.67 -1.84 6.35
C ASN A 400 -14.78 -3.15 7.15
N ALA A 401 -15.58 -4.13 6.69
CA ALA A 401 -15.65 -5.46 7.31
C ALA A 401 -14.28 -6.15 7.41
N CYS A 402 -13.36 -5.86 6.48
CA CYS A 402 -12.02 -6.43 6.46
C CYS A 402 -10.91 -5.38 6.59
N HIS A 403 -11.21 -4.13 6.23
CA HIS A 403 -10.23 -3.04 6.08
C HIS A 403 -10.32 -1.95 7.15
N ALA A 404 -11.03 -2.17 8.25
CA ALA A 404 -11.10 -1.19 9.35
C ALA A 404 -11.09 -1.87 10.73
N LYS A 405 -10.06 -1.56 11.54
CA LYS A 405 -9.80 -2.19 12.85
C LYS A 405 -10.92 -2.03 13.86
N GLN A 406 -11.64 -0.91 13.81
CA GLN A 406 -12.69 -0.56 14.77
C GLN A 406 -14.10 -0.66 14.18
N TYR A 407 -14.23 -1.19 12.96
CA TYR A 407 -15.54 -1.33 12.31
C TYR A 407 -16.49 -2.14 13.17
N TYR A 408 -15.98 -3.13 13.90
CA TYR A 408 -16.79 -4.02 14.72
C TYR A 408 -17.07 -3.55 16.15
N LYS A 409 -16.68 -2.35 16.57
CA LYS A 409 -16.98 -1.90 17.95
C LYS A 409 -18.49 -1.83 18.24
N PRO A 410 -18.91 -1.99 19.50
CA PRO A 410 -20.32 -1.88 19.87
C PRO A 410 -20.90 -0.51 19.49
N ALA A 411 -22.15 -0.48 19.02
CA ALA A 411 -22.77 0.76 18.55
C ALA A 411 -22.89 1.87 19.62
N TYR A 412 -22.90 1.46 20.90
CA TYR A 412 -22.95 2.33 22.08
C TYR A 412 -21.55 2.67 22.65
N ALA A 413 -20.48 2.09 22.12
CA ALA A 413 -19.12 2.49 22.49
C ALA A 413 -18.90 3.96 22.13
N ASN A 414 -18.02 4.64 22.88
CA ASN A 414 -17.79 6.10 22.84
C ASN A 414 -17.82 6.72 21.42
N ILE A 415 -18.19 8.00 21.37
CA ILE A 415 -18.06 8.86 20.19
C ILE A 415 -16.69 8.61 19.55
N ASP A 416 -16.66 8.43 18.22
CA ASP A 416 -15.51 8.02 17.39
C ASP A 416 -14.33 9.04 17.36
N LEU A 417 -14.07 9.75 18.47
CA LEU A 417 -13.03 10.76 18.61
C LEU A 417 -11.61 10.17 18.64
N ASP A 418 -11.49 8.90 19.04
CA ASP A 418 -10.25 8.12 19.08
C ASP A 418 -10.17 7.08 17.95
N ALA A 419 -10.87 7.34 16.85
CA ALA A 419 -10.90 6.40 15.73
C ALA A 419 -9.50 6.20 15.13
N ASP A 420 -9.07 4.94 15.02
CA ASP A 420 -7.81 4.58 14.36
C ASP A 420 -7.98 4.72 12.84
N HIS A 421 -7.40 5.78 12.28
CA HIS A 421 -7.42 6.08 10.84
C HIS A 421 -6.37 5.28 10.04
N ASP A 422 -5.62 4.42 10.71
CA ASP A 422 -4.66 3.54 10.08
C ASP A 422 -5.33 2.25 9.61
N PHE A 423 -6.08 2.39 8.52
CA PHE A 423 -6.85 1.31 7.89
C PHE A 423 -5.92 0.22 7.34
N PRO A 424 -6.15 -1.07 7.70
CA PRO A 424 -5.44 -2.18 7.09
C PRO A 424 -5.51 -2.17 5.56
N LYS A 425 -4.36 -2.09 4.90
CA LYS A 425 -4.30 -2.09 3.44
C LYS A 425 -4.02 -3.48 2.86
N GLY A 426 -4.64 -3.75 1.72
CA GLY A 426 -4.32 -4.91 0.90
C GLY A 426 -2.96 -4.78 0.22
N ASN A 427 -2.56 -5.84 -0.51
CA ASN A 427 -1.29 -5.88 -1.22
C ASN A 427 -1.55 -5.62 -2.71
N GLY A 428 -1.65 -4.33 -3.06
CA GLY A 428 -1.94 -3.87 -4.42
C GLY A 428 -0.69 -3.57 -5.25
N ASP A 429 -0.92 -3.32 -6.54
CA ASP A 429 0.10 -2.99 -7.54
C ASP A 429 0.78 -1.63 -7.32
N ALA A 430 0.26 -0.79 -6.43
CA ALA A 430 0.81 0.53 -6.11
C ALA A 430 1.89 0.51 -5.02
N ASP A 431 2.11 -0.62 -4.35
CA ASP A 431 2.88 -0.65 -3.10
C ASP A 431 4.18 -1.44 -3.22
N ILE A 432 5.29 -0.75 -3.01
CA ILE A 432 6.63 -1.30 -3.21
C ILE A 432 7.22 -1.82 -1.92
N ARG A 433 6.60 -1.61 -0.75
CA ARG A 433 7.07 -2.21 0.51
C ARG A 433 5.94 -2.52 1.48
N ASN A 434 5.35 -3.72 1.32
CA ASN A 434 4.45 -4.29 2.33
C ASN A 434 5.21 -4.86 3.55
N ASP A 435 6.52 -5.06 3.42
CA ASP A 435 7.39 -5.69 4.42
C ASP A 435 7.82 -4.72 5.54
N LEU A 436 7.73 -3.42 5.25
CA LEU A 436 7.96 -2.31 6.17
C LEU A 436 6.71 -1.45 6.28
N ASP A 437 5.56 -2.00 5.91
CA ASP A 437 4.26 -1.53 6.40
C ASP A 437 4.10 -2.07 7.82
N TYR A 438 3.97 -1.17 8.79
CA TYR A 438 3.89 -1.53 10.20
C TYR A 438 2.49 -1.95 10.64
N GLN A 439 1.53 -1.90 9.70
CA GLN A 439 0.16 -2.23 9.96
C GLN A 439 -0.12 -3.73 9.88
N PRO A 440 -1.03 -4.24 10.72
CA PRO A 440 -1.68 -5.51 10.44
C PRO A 440 -2.32 -5.46 9.05
N GLY A 441 -2.15 -6.53 8.26
CA GLY A 441 -2.91 -6.68 7.03
C GLY A 441 -4.42 -6.76 7.30
N PRO A 442 -5.25 -6.61 6.25
CA PRO A 442 -6.70 -6.80 6.38
C PRO A 442 -7.02 -8.20 6.89
N ALA A 443 -8.23 -8.36 7.43
CA ALA A 443 -8.74 -9.68 7.79
C ALA A 443 -8.69 -10.60 6.55
N ASP A 444 -7.90 -11.67 6.65
CA ASP A 444 -7.77 -12.67 5.59
C ASP A 444 -8.55 -13.94 5.90
N CYS A 445 -8.56 -14.87 4.94
CA CYS A 445 -9.27 -16.14 5.06
C CYS A 445 -8.82 -16.91 6.31
N GLU A 446 -7.51 -16.95 6.56
CA GLU A 446 -6.91 -17.65 7.69
C GLU A 446 -7.33 -17.03 9.03
N TYR A 447 -7.43 -15.70 9.12
CA TYR A 447 -7.98 -15.04 10.30
C TYR A 447 -9.43 -15.45 10.56
N CYS A 448 -10.35 -15.14 9.63
CA CYS A 448 -11.78 -15.33 9.86
C CYS A 448 -12.18 -16.80 10.04
N HIS A 449 -11.49 -17.73 9.39
CA HIS A 449 -11.86 -19.15 9.38
C HIS A 449 -10.99 -20.04 10.26
N SER A 450 -9.88 -19.57 10.82
CA SER A 450 -8.99 -20.41 11.65
C SER A 450 -8.52 -19.78 12.95
N THR A 451 -8.13 -18.50 12.97
CA THR A 451 -7.45 -17.91 14.15
C THR A 451 -8.29 -16.94 14.97
N ALA A 452 -9.41 -16.43 14.42
CA ALA A 452 -10.38 -15.65 15.17
C ALA A 452 -10.89 -16.44 16.40
N LYS A 453 -11.34 -15.72 17.43
CA LYS A 453 -11.90 -16.30 18.67
C LYS A 453 -13.08 -17.22 18.38
N ASN A 454 -13.90 -16.84 17.39
CA ASN A 454 -15.03 -17.62 16.90
C ASN A 454 -14.90 -17.80 15.38
N PRO A 455 -14.13 -18.79 14.90
CA PRO A 455 -13.93 -19.00 13.48
C PRO A 455 -15.25 -19.28 12.73
N ALA A 456 -15.43 -18.67 11.56
CA ALA A 456 -16.56 -19.00 10.69
C ALA A 456 -16.29 -20.35 10.02
N LEU A 457 -17.07 -21.37 10.36
CA LEU A 457 -16.98 -22.69 9.73
C LEU A 457 -18.35 -23.06 9.14
N PRO A 458 -18.67 -22.61 7.91
CA PRO A 458 -20.00 -22.78 7.30
C PRO A 458 -20.46 -24.23 7.18
N SER A 459 -19.51 -25.18 7.16
CA SER A 459 -19.77 -26.59 6.97
C SER A 459 -19.95 -27.38 8.29
N GLY A 460 -19.75 -26.75 9.45
CA GLY A 460 -20.01 -27.33 10.77
C GLY A 460 -18.95 -28.28 11.34
N GLN A 461 -17.87 -28.56 10.60
CA GLN A 461 -16.73 -29.34 11.09
C GLN A 461 -15.89 -28.53 12.09
N PRO A 462 -15.07 -29.19 12.94
CA PRO A 462 -14.27 -28.50 13.96
C PRO A 462 -13.17 -27.59 13.41
N THR A 463 -12.67 -27.89 12.20
CA THR A 463 -11.61 -27.12 11.54
C THR A 463 -11.85 -27.04 10.04
N LEU A 464 -11.27 -26.03 9.36
CA LEU A 464 -11.26 -25.96 7.90
C LEU A 464 -10.62 -27.19 7.26
N LEU A 465 -9.56 -27.71 7.87
CA LEU A 465 -8.88 -28.91 7.39
C LEU A 465 -9.82 -30.12 7.42
N ASP A 466 -10.60 -30.29 8.49
CA ASP A 466 -11.59 -31.36 8.59
C ASP A 466 -12.75 -31.17 7.60
N ALA A 467 -13.18 -29.92 7.38
CA ALA A 467 -14.18 -29.60 6.35
C ALA A 467 -13.70 -29.99 4.94
N HIS A 468 -12.43 -29.69 4.61
CA HIS A 468 -11.85 -30.07 3.32
C HIS A 468 -11.64 -31.59 3.23
N ARG A 469 -11.26 -32.23 4.34
CA ARG A 469 -11.20 -33.69 4.46
C ARG A 469 -12.58 -34.37 4.32
N GLU A 470 -13.67 -33.69 4.56
CA GLU A 470 -14.97 -34.26 4.25
C GLU A 470 -15.34 -34.02 2.78
N ARG A 471 -15.25 -32.76 2.35
CA ARG A 471 -15.70 -32.31 1.03
C ARG A 471 -14.94 -32.96 -0.13
N TRP A 472 -13.61 -33.06 -0.05
CA TRP A 472 -12.82 -33.66 -1.14
C TRP A 472 -13.12 -35.16 -1.30
N LYS A 473 -13.44 -35.82 -0.19
CA LYS A 473 -13.89 -37.21 -0.19
C LYS A 473 -15.29 -37.33 -0.82
N SER A 474 -16.24 -36.50 -0.42
CA SER A 474 -17.63 -36.56 -0.94
C SER A 474 -17.73 -36.17 -2.42
N SER A 475 -16.91 -35.23 -2.88
CA SER A 475 -16.87 -34.80 -4.29
C SER A 475 -16.18 -35.81 -5.22
N GLY A 476 -15.67 -36.93 -4.67
CA GLY A 476 -15.02 -37.97 -5.45
C GLY A 476 -13.60 -37.63 -5.94
N PHE A 477 -13.05 -36.46 -5.57
CA PHE A 477 -11.66 -36.10 -5.89
C PHE A 477 -10.67 -37.14 -5.36
N MET A 478 -11.03 -37.80 -4.27
CA MET A 478 -10.20 -38.77 -3.56
C MET A 478 -10.45 -40.22 -3.97
N ARG A 479 -11.18 -40.45 -5.06
CA ARG A 479 -11.36 -41.78 -5.65
C ARG A 479 -9.99 -42.43 -5.93
N GLY A 480 -9.83 -43.69 -5.56
CA GLY A 480 -8.57 -44.45 -5.76
C GLY A 480 -7.50 -44.24 -4.68
N TYR A 481 -7.70 -43.36 -3.69
CA TYR A 481 -6.76 -43.19 -2.57
C TYR A 481 -7.08 -44.06 -1.36
N ALA A 482 -6.03 -44.54 -0.68
CA ALA A 482 -6.14 -45.09 0.68
C ALA A 482 -6.38 -43.97 1.72
N THR A 483 -7.05 -44.28 2.83
CA THR A 483 -7.47 -43.29 3.86
C THR A 483 -6.30 -42.50 4.46
N ASN A 484 -5.17 -43.15 4.71
CA ASN A 484 -3.95 -42.50 5.21
C ASN A 484 -3.34 -41.53 4.17
N SER A 485 -3.35 -41.92 2.90
CA SER A 485 -2.88 -41.08 1.79
C SER A 485 -3.76 -39.84 1.63
N TYR A 486 -5.07 -39.98 1.80
CA TYR A 486 -5.99 -38.86 1.70
C TYR A 486 -5.70 -37.75 2.73
N ASN A 487 -5.60 -38.09 4.01
CA ASN A 487 -5.37 -37.10 5.06
C ASN A 487 -4.07 -36.32 4.84
N ARG A 488 -3.04 -36.99 4.31
CA ARG A 488 -1.77 -36.36 3.94
C ARG A 488 -1.94 -35.42 2.73
N VAL A 489 -2.70 -35.83 1.71
CA VAL A 489 -2.95 -35.00 0.51
C VAL A 489 -3.60 -33.68 0.89
N VAL A 490 -4.65 -33.68 1.70
CA VAL A 490 -5.33 -32.42 2.09
C VAL A 490 -4.40 -31.54 2.93
N GLN A 491 -3.64 -32.13 3.86
CA GLN A 491 -2.69 -31.38 4.69
C GLN A 491 -1.65 -30.63 3.85
N VAL A 492 -1.02 -31.31 2.89
CA VAL A 492 -0.01 -30.70 2.02
C VAL A 492 -0.55 -29.48 1.28
N HIS A 493 -1.82 -29.50 0.84
CA HIS A 493 -2.40 -28.33 0.17
C HIS A 493 -2.62 -27.15 1.12
N PHE A 494 -2.94 -27.40 2.39
CA PHE A 494 -3.05 -26.33 3.41
C PHE A 494 -1.68 -25.77 3.82
N ASP A 495 -0.66 -26.62 3.78
CA ASP A 495 0.72 -26.24 4.11
C ASP A 495 1.33 -25.41 2.98
N ASP A 496 1.11 -25.79 1.72
CA ASP A 496 1.79 -25.22 0.56
C ASP A 496 0.96 -24.19 -0.22
N LEU A 497 -0.38 -24.23 -0.19
CA LEU A 497 -1.25 -23.33 -0.97
C LEU A 497 -2.04 -22.38 -0.09
N ALA A 498 -2.10 -21.11 -0.48
CA ALA A 498 -3.04 -20.17 0.11
C ALA A 498 -4.47 -20.48 -0.40
N CYS A 499 -5.50 -20.20 0.40
CA CYS A 499 -6.89 -20.46 0.03
C CYS A 499 -7.25 -19.86 -1.33
N GLN A 500 -6.74 -18.66 -1.60
CA GLN A 500 -6.94 -17.92 -2.84
C GLN A 500 -6.41 -18.69 -4.07
N ALA A 501 -5.36 -19.51 -3.95
CA ALA A 501 -4.85 -20.28 -5.09
C ALA A 501 -5.88 -21.27 -5.63
N CYS A 502 -6.77 -21.78 -4.78
CA CYS A 502 -7.86 -22.68 -5.19
C CYS A 502 -9.17 -21.93 -5.47
N HIS A 503 -9.43 -20.86 -4.71
CA HIS A 503 -10.71 -20.15 -4.75
C HIS A 503 -10.73 -18.92 -5.66
N ASN A 504 -9.58 -18.45 -6.16
CA ASN A 504 -9.44 -17.22 -6.99
C ASN A 504 -8.65 -17.47 -8.29
N HIS A 505 -8.81 -18.63 -8.92
CA HIS A 505 -7.92 -19.08 -10.02
C HIS A 505 -8.33 -18.63 -11.44
N LYS A 506 -9.57 -18.13 -11.63
CA LYS A 506 -10.15 -17.73 -12.93
C LYS A 506 -10.78 -16.33 -12.82
N ALA A 507 -9.93 -15.31 -12.90
CA ALA A 507 -10.40 -13.93 -12.98
C ALA A 507 -10.63 -13.52 -14.45
N VAL A 508 -11.76 -12.88 -14.72
CA VAL A 508 -12.12 -12.33 -16.04
C VAL A 508 -12.19 -10.81 -15.94
N TYR A 509 -11.76 -10.12 -16.99
CA TYR A 509 -11.68 -8.69 -17.08
C TYR A 509 -12.16 -8.20 -18.45
N ASN A 510 -13.22 -7.39 -18.49
CA ASN A 510 -13.83 -6.90 -19.74
C ASN A 510 -14.05 -8.05 -20.76
N GLY A 511 -14.53 -9.21 -20.29
CA GLY A 511 -14.75 -10.41 -21.10
C GLY A 511 -13.48 -11.19 -21.49
N LYS A 512 -12.31 -10.86 -20.95
CA LYS A 512 -11.03 -11.56 -21.22
C LYS A 512 -10.47 -12.18 -19.94
N ASN A 513 -10.02 -13.43 -20.00
CA ASN A 513 -9.32 -14.05 -18.87
C ASN A 513 -8.05 -13.26 -18.53
N LEU A 514 -7.86 -12.99 -17.24
CA LEU A 514 -6.59 -12.46 -16.76
C LEU A 514 -5.52 -13.56 -16.85
N PRO A 515 -4.27 -13.21 -17.23
CA PRO A 515 -3.17 -14.17 -17.28
C PRO A 515 -2.67 -14.47 -15.86
N MET A 516 -3.49 -15.19 -15.09
CA MET A 516 -3.17 -15.56 -13.71
C MET A 516 -1.88 -16.39 -13.65
N HIS A 517 -1.00 -15.98 -12.76
CA HIS A 517 0.28 -16.61 -12.43
C HIS A 517 0.31 -16.95 -10.93
N TYR A 518 1.27 -17.76 -10.50
CA TYR A 518 1.42 -18.21 -9.11
C TYR A 518 2.85 -18.01 -8.60
N ARG A 519 2.97 -17.63 -7.34
CA ARG A 519 4.26 -17.43 -6.64
C ARG A 519 4.16 -17.77 -5.17
N TYR A 520 5.30 -17.95 -4.49
CA TYR A 520 5.32 -18.04 -3.04
C TYR A 520 5.28 -16.67 -2.37
N ARG A 521 4.57 -16.60 -1.25
CA ARG A 521 4.50 -15.43 -0.38
C ARG A 521 4.32 -15.80 1.09
N ALA A 522 4.94 -15.02 1.98
CA ALA A 522 4.71 -15.16 3.42
C ALA A 522 3.29 -14.69 3.79
N ARG A 523 2.56 -15.50 4.55
CA ARG A 523 1.22 -15.22 5.07
C ARG A 523 1.31 -14.59 6.47
N ALA A 524 0.17 -14.20 7.05
CA ALA A 524 0.11 -13.54 8.36
C ALA A 524 0.76 -14.36 9.49
N ASP A 525 0.68 -15.70 9.39
CA ASP A 525 1.32 -16.67 10.29
C ASP A 525 2.83 -16.87 10.02
N GLY A 526 3.38 -16.19 9.02
CA GLY A 526 4.77 -16.32 8.59
C GLY A 526 5.04 -17.53 7.69
N ALA A 527 4.06 -18.40 7.45
CA ALA A 527 4.22 -19.54 6.56
C ALA A 527 4.29 -19.07 5.10
N LEU A 528 5.13 -19.75 4.32
CA LEU A 528 5.28 -19.46 2.90
C LEU A 528 4.30 -20.31 2.11
N ARG A 529 3.34 -19.68 1.43
CA ARG A 529 2.31 -20.37 0.63
C ARG A 529 2.23 -19.82 -0.78
N VAL A 530 1.81 -20.65 -1.73
CA VAL A 530 1.58 -20.27 -3.12
C VAL A 530 0.30 -19.42 -3.21
N ILE A 531 0.39 -18.27 -3.88
CA ILE A 531 -0.70 -17.30 -4.04
C ILE A 531 -0.84 -16.88 -5.51
N PRO A 532 -2.08 -16.65 -6.01
CA PRO A 532 -2.29 -16.18 -7.37
C PRO A 532 -2.02 -14.67 -7.49
N TYR A 533 -1.44 -14.28 -8.63
CA TYR A 533 -1.19 -12.89 -8.99
C TYR A 533 -1.33 -12.67 -10.51
N VAL A 534 -1.34 -11.41 -10.94
CA VAL A 534 -1.20 -11.04 -12.36
C VAL A 534 0.17 -10.38 -12.57
N PRO A 535 1.06 -10.98 -13.38
CA PRO A 535 2.40 -10.46 -13.61
C PRO A 535 2.35 -9.20 -14.45
N ASN A 536 3.28 -8.28 -14.16
CA ASN A 536 3.45 -7.05 -14.94
C ASN A 536 4.92 -6.61 -14.92
N ALA A 537 5.63 -6.96 -16.00
CA ALA A 537 7.01 -6.53 -16.18
C ALA A 537 7.05 -5.06 -16.63
N ARG A 538 7.90 -4.28 -15.98
CA ARG A 538 8.19 -2.89 -16.34
C ARG A 538 9.68 -2.69 -16.46
N PHE A 539 10.09 -1.59 -17.08
CA PHE A 539 11.49 -1.22 -17.07
C PHE A 539 11.74 0.15 -16.46
N PHE A 540 12.96 0.30 -15.95
CA PHE A 540 13.59 1.59 -15.70
C PHE A 540 14.87 1.68 -16.53
N VAL A 541 15.30 2.91 -16.82
CA VAL A 541 16.48 3.17 -17.65
C VAL A 541 17.63 3.49 -16.72
N GLN A 542 18.68 2.68 -16.75
CA GLN A 542 19.82 2.78 -15.82
C GLN A 542 21.12 2.94 -16.60
N ASP A 543 21.96 3.86 -16.17
CA ASP A 543 23.37 3.88 -16.53
C ASP A 543 24.12 2.79 -15.75
N ARG A 544 24.68 1.83 -16.47
CA ARG A 544 25.43 0.72 -15.90
C ARG A 544 26.71 1.21 -15.19
N SER A 545 27.32 2.27 -15.69
CA SER A 545 28.60 2.78 -15.19
C SER A 545 28.48 3.46 -13.83
N SER A 546 27.50 4.34 -13.66
CA SER A 546 27.26 5.05 -12.39
C SER A 546 26.20 4.41 -11.49
N GLY A 547 25.35 3.53 -12.03
CA GLY A 547 24.17 2.99 -11.36
C GLY A 547 22.98 3.96 -11.31
N ARG A 548 23.13 5.17 -11.88
CA ARG A 548 22.08 6.20 -11.95
C ARG A 548 20.89 5.71 -12.77
N VAL A 549 19.69 6.08 -12.35
CA VAL A 549 18.46 5.84 -13.11
C VAL A 549 17.99 7.17 -13.69
N LEU A 550 17.60 7.17 -14.97
CA LEU A 550 17.13 8.37 -15.67
C LEU A 550 15.69 8.70 -15.26
N TYR A 551 15.44 9.97 -14.98
CA TYR A 551 14.13 10.52 -14.69
C TYR A 551 13.24 10.56 -15.93
N ARG A 552 11.94 10.73 -15.76
CA ARG A 552 11.00 10.76 -16.89
C ARG A 552 11.25 11.95 -17.81
N TYR A 553 11.50 13.14 -17.28
CA TYR A 553 11.75 14.36 -18.06
C TYR A 553 13.01 14.23 -18.91
N GLU A 554 14.07 13.61 -18.38
CA GLU A 554 15.32 13.32 -19.11
C GLU A 554 15.07 12.37 -20.28
N ARG A 555 14.26 11.35 -20.03
CA ARG A 555 13.88 10.40 -21.08
C ARG A 555 13.06 11.07 -22.16
N GLN A 556 12.23 12.05 -21.80
CA GLN A 556 11.40 12.79 -22.75
C GLN A 556 12.20 13.85 -23.53
N SER A 557 13.30 14.38 -22.97
CA SER A 557 14.05 15.48 -23.59
C SER A 557 14.81 15.09 -24.87
N VAL A 558 14.97 13.79 -25.15
CA VAL A 558 15.62 13.32 -26.38
C VAL A 558 14.65 13.20 -27.55
N PHE A 559 13.36 13.51 -27.37
CA PHE A 559 12.37 13.41 -28.42
C PHE A 559 11.99 14.77 -29.00
N ARG A 560 11.77 14.80 -30.32
CA ARG A 560 11.19 15.96 -31.03
C ARG A 560 9.93 15.52 -31.75
N MET A 561 8.80 16.13 -31.39
CA MET A 561 7.50 15.85 -32.04
C MET A 561 7.58 16.09 -33.55
N LYS A 562 7.01 15.17 -34.32
CA LYS A 562 6.78 15.28 -35.77
C LYS A 562 5.27 15.36 -36.06
N SER A 563 4.91 15.51 -37.33
CA SER A 563 3.52 15.34 -37.75
C SER A 563 3.06 13.89 -37.54
N ASP A 564 1.74 13.67 -37.52
CA ASP A 564 1.12 12.34 -37.66
C ASP A 564 1.38 11.34 -36.53
N GLY A 565 1.60 11.84 -35.30
CA GLY A 565 1.76 10.96 -34.13
C GLY A 565 3.10 10.23 -34.09
N GLN A 566 4.15 10.80 -34.68
CA GLN A 566 5.52 10.34 -34.55
C GLN A 566 6.41 11.35 -33.83
N ALA A 567 7.55 10.90 -33.34
CA ALA A 567 8.61 11.76 -32.83
C ALA A 567 9.99 11.24 -33.28
N ALA A 568 10.92 12.16 -33.56
CA ALA A 568 12.32 11.82 -33.76
C ALA A 568 13.01 11.56 -32.42
N ILE A 569 13.91 10.58 -32.41
CA ILE A 569 14.96 10.44 -31.41
C ILE A 569 16.11 11.36 -31.84
N VAL A 570 16.46 12.31 -30.99
CA VAL A 570 17.49 13.32 -31.23
C VAL A 570 18.67 13.04 -30.32
N ASP A 571 19.87 13.00 -30.90
CA ASP A 571 21.11 12.99 -30.14
C ASP A 571 21.33 14.38 -29.50
N PRO A 572 21.35 14.50 -28.15
CA PRO A 572 21.50 15.78 -27.48
C PRO A 572 22.83 16.48 -27.75
N LEU A 573 23.89 15.74 -28.12
CA LEU A 573 25.22 16.31 -28.36
C LEU A 573 25.34 16.93 -29.75
N SER A 574 24.80 16.28 -30.77
CA SER A 574 24.88 16.73 -32.16
C SER A 574 23.64 17.46 -32.66
N GLY A 575 22.49 17.29 -31.98
CA GLY A 575 21.17 17.77 -32.42
C GLY A 575 20.57 16.99 -33.59
N GLN A 576 21.25 15.94 -34.08
CA GLN A 576 20.83 15.14 -35.22
C GLN A 576 19.70 14.17 -34.87
N GLU A 577 18.80 13.95 -35.82
CA GLU A 577 17.80 12.89 -35.73
C GLU A 577 18.46 11.55 -36.08
N ILE A 578 18.43 10.62 -35.13
CA ILE A 578 19.13 9.33 -35.22
C ILE A 578 18.18 8.12 -35.19
N GLY A 579 16.89 8.36 -34.97
CA GLY A 579 15.85 7.33 -34.96
C GLY A 579 14.44 7.92 -34.78
N SER A 580 13.45 7.07 -34.55
CA SER A 580 12.06 7.50 -34.36
C SER A 580 11.26 6.63 -33.38
N VAL A 581 10.19 7.21 -32.85
CA VAL A 581 9.17 6.52 -32.04
C VAL A 581 7.77 6.98 -32.42
N THR A 582 6.76 6.18 -32.07
CA THR A 582 5.35 6.56 -32.15
C THR A 582 4.94 7.33 -30.91
N VAL A 583 3.93 8.17 -31.04
CA VAL A 583 3.31 8.91 -29.93
C VAL A 583 1.86 8.50 -29.81
N THR A 584 1.53 7.78 -28.74
CA THR A 584 0.17 7.30 -28.48
C THR A 584 -0.40 8.03 -27.26
N GLY A 585 -1.55 8.72 -27.44
CA GLY A 585 -2.19 9.44 -26.33
C GLY A 585 -1.30 10.52 -25.68
N GLY A 586 -0.37 11.10 -26.44
CA GLY A 586 0.60 12.09 -25.95
C GLY A 586 1.80 11.50 -25.19
N GLN A 587 1.97 10.17 -25.17
CA GLN A 587 3.14 9.48 -24.61
C GLN A 587 4.04 8.94 -25.72
N PHE A 588 5.35 9.05 -25.55
CA PHE A 588 6.33 8.42 -26.44
C PHE A 588 6.38 6.92 -26.19
N ASP A 589 6.08 6.14 -27.22
CA ASP A 589 6.15 4.68 -27.16
C ASP A 589 7.61 4.20 -27.15
N LEU A 590 7.81 2.94 -26.76
CA LEU A 590 9.09 2.28 -26.99
C LEU A 590 9.37 2.15 -28.49
N PRO A 591 10.64 2.18 -28.93
CA PRO A 591 10.98 1.95 -30.32
C PRO A 591 10.49 0.59 -30.83
N SER A 592 9.99 0.53 -32.07
CA SER A 592 9.47 -0.70 -32.66
C SER A 592 10.51 -1.51 -33.43
N THR A 593 11.75 -1.00 -33.54
CA THR A 593 12.84 -1.64 -34.28
C THR A 593 14.10 -1.76 -33.44
N TYR A 594 14.96 -2.73 -33.79
CA TYR A 594 16.28 -2.90 -33.18
C TYR A 594 17.14 -1.62 -33.31
N ASN A 595 17.17 -1.01 -34.50
CA ASN A 595 18.01 0.17 -34.76
C ASN A 595 17.55 1.39 -33.96
N ASP A 596 16.23 1.63 -33.86
CA ASP A 596 15.70 2.74 -33.09
C ASP A 596 15.93 2.54 -31.57
N PHE A 597 15.95 1.30 -31.08
CA PHE A 597 16.37 1.01 -29.70
C PHE A 597 17.84 1.37 -29.45
N LYS A 598 18.73 1.05 -30.39
CA LYS A 598 20.15 1.45 -30.32
C LYS A 598 20.30 2.96 -30.39
N ALA A 599 19.54 3.63 -31.25
CA ALA A 599 19.51 5.08 -31.35
C ALA A 599 19.02 5.73 -30.04
N LEU A 600 17.98 5.18 -29.41
CA LEU A 600 17.48 5.68 -28.13
C LEU A 600 18.51 5.50 -27.01
N LYS A 601 19.19 4.34 -26.95
CA LYS A 601 20.32 4.14 -26.04
C LYS A 601 21.40 5.20 -26.27
N GLN A 602 21.81 5.40 -27.52
CA GLN A 602 22.83 6.39 -27.89
C GLN A 602 22.43 7.81 -27.46
N ALA A 603 21.17 8.20 -27.66
CA ALA A 603 20.67 9.50 -27.22
C ALA A 603 20.75 9.66 -25.69
N TYR A 604 20.45 8.60 -24.93
CA TYR A 604 20.58 8.63 -23.47
C TYR A 604 22.03 8.62 -22.98
N ASP A 605 22.92 7.90 -23.66
CA ASP A 605 24.37 7.96 -23.39
C ASP A 605 24.87 9.40 -23.60
N GLY A 606 24.55 10.00 -24.76
CA GLY A 606 24.90 11.39 -25.08
C GLY A 606 24.28 12.42 -24.12
N LEU A 607 23.06 12.18 -23.64
CA LEU A 607 22.42 13.01 -22.62
C LEU A 607 23.24 13.02 -21.32
N LEU A 608 23.69 11.86 -20.85
CA LEU A 608 24.50 11.75 -19.64
C LEU A 608 25.92 12.30 -19.84
N GLU A 609 26.53 12.06 -20.99
CA GLU A 609 27.83 12.66 -21.34
C GLU A 609 27.75 14.19 -21.34
N GLY A 610 26.68 14.77 -21.90
CA GLY A 610 26.42 16.21 -21.85
C GLY A 610 26.25 16.77 -20.44
N LYS A 611 25.90 15.91 -19.46
CA LYS A 611 25.84 16.23 -18.03
C LYS A 611 27.15 15.98 -17.28
N GLY A 612 28.20 15.50 -17.97
CA GLY A 612 29.51 15.24 -17.40
C GLY A 612 29.71 13.84 -16.82
N TYR A 613 28.80 12.89 -17.09
CA TYR A 613 29.03 11.48 -16.77
C TYR A 613 30.05 10.88 -17.73
N VAL A 614 31.04 10.16 -17.18
CA VAL A 614 32.12 9.55 -17.97
C VAL A 614 31.76 8.11 -18.31
N SER A 615 31.92 7.72 -19.58
CA SER A 615 31.64 6.37 -20.07
C SER A 615 30.19 5.95 -19.78
N ALA A 616 29.24 6.85 -20.09
CA ALA A 616 27.83 6.56 -19.94
C ALA A 616 27.46 5.31 -20.74
N ASP A 617 26.73 4.40 -20.10
CA ASP A 617 26.34 3.15 -20.70
C ASP A 617 24.96 2.73 -20.22
N VAL A 618 23.97 3.35 -20.83
CA VAL A 618 22.56 3.21 -20.51
C VAL A 618 22.02 1.87 -20.99
N ARG A 619 21.13 1.28 -20.20
CA ARG A 619 20.38 0.07 -20.52
C ARG A 619 18.95 0.15 -19.99
N PHE A 620 18.07 -0.64 -20.59
CA PHE A 620 16.68 -0.81 -20.18
C PHE A 620 16.59 -2.03 -19.27
N VAL A 621 16.34 -1.82 -17.98
CA VAL A 621 16.30 -2.89 -16.98
C VAL A 621 14.86 -3.31 -16.76
N TYR A 622 14.44 -4.42 -17.36
CA TYR A 622 13.13 -5.02 -17.16
C TYR A 622 13.10 -5.79 -15.84
N ALA A 623 12.24 -5.35 -14.94
CA ALA A 623 11.99 -5.94 -13.65
C ALA A 623 10.49 -6.15 -13.45
N GLU A 624 10.14 -7.01 -12.52
CA GLU A 624 8.80 -6.96 -11.95
C GLU A 624 8.70 -5.74 -11.05
N SER A 625 7.68 -4.92 -11.29
CA SER A 625 7.52 -3.65 -10.59
C SER A 625 6.78 -3.81 -9.28
N ASN A 626 5.55 -4.33 -9.40
CA ASN A 626 4.61 -4.71 -8.36
C ASN A 626 3.57 -5.63 -9.01
N GLU A 627 3.09 -6.62 -8.27
CA GLU A 627 2.12 -7.57 -8.78
C GLU A 627 0.78 -7.38 -8.12
N TYR A 628 -0.27 -7.66 -8.89
CA TYR A 628 -1.61 -7.61 -8.36
C TYR A 628 -1.96 -8.93 -7.68
N ILE A 629 -2.00 -8.95 -6.35
CA ILE A 629 -2.41 -10.14 -5.59
C ILE A 629 -3.92 -10.23 -5.54
N PHE A 630 -4.44 -11.40 -5.93
CA PHE A 630 -5.88 -11.63 -5.97
C PHE A 630 -6.40 -12.17 -4.63
N THR A 631 -6.86 -11.26 -3.78
CA THR A 631 -7.40 -11.61 -2.44
C THR A 631 -8.93 -11.54 -2.35
N HIS A 632 -9.60 -10.98 -3.35
CA HIS A 632 -11.06 -10.83 -3.41
C HIS A 632 -11.69 -11.75 -4.48
N GLN A 633 -13.02 -11.79 -4.56
CA GLN A 633 -13.82 -12.67 -5.43
C GLN A 633 -13.67 -14.15 -5.08
N THR A 634 -13.74 -14.45 -3.78
CA THR A 634 -13.65 -15.84 -3.34
C THR A 634 -14.79 -16.65 -3.95
N ARG A 635 -14.45 -17.65 -4.76
CA ARG A 635 -15.43 -18.53 -5.42
C ARG A 635 -15.98 -19.57 -4.46
N ARG A 636 -17.21 -20.02 -4.75
CA ARG A 636 -17.82 -21.14 -4.03
C ARG A 636 -17.01 -22.42 -4.19
N ALA A 637 -17.21 -23.35 -3.25
CA ALA A 637 -16.49 -24.61 -3.23
C ALA A 637 -16.69 -25.44 -4.52
N GLU A 638 -17.88 -25.39 -5.13
CA GLU A 638 -18.18 -26.07 -6.39
C GLU A 638 -17.49 -25.47 -7.63
N GLN A 639 -17.02 -24.22 -7.53
CA GLN A 639 -16.28 -23.49 -8.57
C GLN A 639 -14.78 -23.38 -8.25
N ALA A 640 -14.31 -23.98 -7.15
CA ALA A 640 -12.89 -24.02 -6.81
C ALA A 640 -12.12 -24.92 -7.79
N VAL A 641 -10.79 -24.75 -7.84
CA VAL A 641 -9.88 -25.56 -8.69
C VAL A 641 -10.16 -27.06 -8.52
N ALA A 642 -10.43 -27.76 -9.63
CA ALA A 642 -10.48 -29.22 -9.63
C ALA A 642 -9.06 -29.82 -9.70
N CYS A 643 -8.89 -31.03 -9.15
CA CYS A 643 -7.58 -31.70 -9.12
C CYS A 643 -6.94 -31.82 -10.51
N GLU A 644 -7.74 -32.10 -11.54
CA GLU A 644 -7.31 -32.30 -12.92
C GLU A 644 -6.81 -31.02 -13.62
N GLU A 645 -7.13 -29.85 -13.07
CA GLU A 645 -6.58 -28.59 -13.57
C GLU A 645 -5.10 -28.43 -13.18
N CYS A 646 -4.64 -29.13 -12.15
CA CYS A 646 -3.25 -29.12 -11.68
C CYS A 646 -2.52 -30.45 -11.96
N HIS A 647 -3.22 -31.57 -11.92
CA HIS A 647 -2.64 -32.91 -11.89
C HIS A 647 -3.23 -33.85 -12.95
N THR A 648 -2.54 -34.96 -13.24
CA THR A 648 -3.06 -36.00 -14.14
C THR A 648 -3.81 -37.08 -13.35
N ARG A 649 -5.02 -37.44 -13.78
CA ARG A 649 -5.75 -38.60 -13.24
C ARG A 649 -5.21 -39.90 -13.84
N ARG A 650 -4.91 -40.87 -12.99
CA ARG A 650 -4.49 -42.23 -13.36
C ARG A 650 -5.70 -43.09 -13.73
N ALA A 651 -5.43 -44.20 -14.41
CA ALA A 651 -6.45 -45.17 -14.82
C ALA A 651 -7.19 -45.81 -13.64
N ASP A 652 -6.55 -45.95 -12.48
CA ASP A 652 -7.16 -46.45 -11.24
C ASP A 652 -8.04 -45.40 -10.52
N GLY A 653 -8.17 -44.21 -11.11
CA GLY A 653 -8.91 -43.08 -10.57
C GLY A 653 -8.10 -42.23 -9.60
N SER A 654 -6.91 -42.62 -9.14
CA SER A 654 -6.07 -41.80 -8.27
C SER A 654 -5.46 -40.61 -9.03
N ILE A 655 -5.05 -39.56 -8.31
CA ILE A 655 -4.37 -38.39 -8.91
C ILE A 655 -2.85 -38.55 -8.80
N ASN A 656 -2.12 -38.14 -9.84
CA ASN A 656 -0.67 -38.04 -9.76
C ASN A 656 -0.26 -36.93 -8.79
N GLY A 657 0.55 -37.27 -7.78
CA GLY A 657 1.05 -36.29 -6.81
C GLY A 657 1.97 -35.24 -7.44
N ALA A 658 2.57 -35.52 -8.60
CA ALA A 658 3.29 -34.51 -9.37
C ALA A 658 2.28 -33.57 -10.07
N VAL A 659 2.59 -32.28 -10.06
CA VAL A 659 1.89 -31.28 -10.88
C VAL A 659 2.11 -31.64 -12.36
N ALA A 660 1.03 -31.67 -13.14
CA ALA A 660 1.09 -31.96 -14.56
C ALA A 660 1.84 -30.82 -15.28
N ALA A 661 2.63 -31.16 -16.30
CA ALA A 661 3.41 -30.15 -17.04
C ALA A 661 2.54 -29.02 -17.63
N ASN A 662 1.30 -29.35 -18.06
CA ASN A 662 0.32 -28.39 -18.59
C ASN A 662 -0.73 -27.95 -17.56
N GLY A 663 -0.58 -28.33 -16.29
CA GLY A 663 -1.49 -27.89 -15.22
C GLY A 663 -1.31 -26.42 -14.90
N LEU A 664 -2.20 -25.86 -14.06
CA LEU A 664 -2.18 -24.44 -13.66
C LEU A 664 -0.83 -23.98 -13.10
N MET A 665 -0.12 -24.87 -12.39
CA MET A 665 1.21 -24.62 -11.82
C MET A 665 2.32 -25.42 -12.51
N GLY A 666 2.05 -25.91 -13.72
CA GLY A 666 2.95 -26.77 -14.48
C GLY A 666 4.09 -26.03 -15.18
N ALA A 667 5.17 -26.75 -15.47
CA ALA A 667 6.37 -26.20 -16.11
C ALA A 667 6.15 -25.66 -17.54
N ASN A 668 5.11 -26.11 -18.25
CA ASN A 668 4.80 -25.63 -19.60
C ASN A 668 3.85 -24.42 -19.61
N ARG A 669 3.45 -23.93 -18.43
CA ARG A 669 2.63 -22.73 -18.32
C ARG A 669 3.52 -21.50 -18.49
N VAL A 670 3.63 -21.04 -19.73
CA VAL A 670 4.41 -19.86 -20.13
C VAL A 670 3.51 -18.64 -20.22
N ILE A 671 3.95 -17.51 -19.66
CA ILE A 671 3.27 -16.21 -19.75
C ILE A 671 4.20 -15.20 -20.43
N GLU A 672 3.67 -14.44 -21.40
CA GLU A 672 4.36 -13.29 -22.00
C GLU A 672 4.14 -12.07 -21.09
N VAL A 673 5.23 -11.50 -20.57
CA VAL A 673 5.19 -10.36 -19.64
C VAL A 673 5.59 -9.04 -20.30
N ALA A 674 6.35 -9.12 -21.39
CA ALA A 674 6.75 -7.97 -22.21
C ALA A 674 7.23 -8.44 -23.58
N ARG A 675 7.47 -7.50 -24.50
CA ARG A 675 8.02 -7.77 -25.82
C ARG A 675 8.98 -6.67 -26.23
N ILE A 676 10.11 -7.08 -26.79
CA ILE A 676 11.09 -6.23 -27.47
C ILE A 676 11.14 -6.60 -28.96
N PRO A 677 11.62 -5.71 -29.85
CA PRO A 677 11.58 -5.99 -31.28
C PRO A 677 12.61 -7.03 -31.75
N ASP A 678 13.67 -7.26 -30.98
CA ASP A 678 14.75 -8.18 -31.35
C ASP A 678 15.49 -8.68 -30.10
N SER A 679 15.72 -9.99 -30.00
CA SER A 679 16.40 -10.61 -28.84
C SER A 679 17.87 -10.19 -28.71
N ARG A 680 18.52 -9.76 -29.81
CA ARG A 680 19.92 -9.29 -29.79
C ARG A 680 20.14 -8.12 -28.85
N LEU A 681 19.08 -7.34 -28.55
CA LEU A 681 19.15 -6.26 -27.56
C LEU A 681 19.53 -6.78 -26.17
N VAL A 682 19.14 -8.01 -25.81
CA VAL A 682 19.52 -8.66 -24.56
C VAL A 682 20.96 -9.17 -24.64
N ASP A 683 21.33 -9.83 -25.74
CA ASP A 683 22.68 -10.38 -25.94
C ASP A 683 23.76 -9.28 -25.91
N GLU A 684 23.44 -8.10 -26.43
CA GLU A 684 24.32 -6.93 -26.43
C GLU A 684 24.25 -6.11 -25.13
N GLY A 685 23.37 -6.46 -24.20
CA GLY A 685 23.19 -5.77 -22.92
C GLY A 685 22.49 -4.40 -22.99
N VAL A 686 21.86 -4.06 -24.12
CA VAL A 686 20.99 -2.88 -24.27
C VAL A 686 19.74 -3.03 -23.40
N VAL A 687 19.20 -4.24 -23.35
CA VAL A 687 18.12 -4.67 -22.46
C VAL A 687 18.70 -5.63 -21.43
N ALA A 688 18.36 -5.44 -20.16
CA ALA A 688 18.72 -6.34 -19.07
C ALA A 688 17.45 -6.89 -18.40
N LEU A 689 17.44 -8.18 -18.10
CA LEU A 689 16.37 -8.83 -17.35
C LEU A 689 16.79 -8.93 -15.88
N ALA A 690 16.09 -8.23 -14.99
CA ALA A 690 16.40 -8.21 -13.55
C ALA A 690 15.91 -9.46 -12.83
N SER A 691 14.80 -10.05 -13.28
CA SER A 691 14.26 -11.30 -12.74
C SER A 691 14.96 -12.50 -13.37
N GLY A 692 15.50 -13.41 -12.57
CA GLY A 692 16.25 -14.58 -13.07
C GLY A 692 15.42 -15.60 -13.87
N TYR A 693 14.10 -15.52 -13.74
CA TYR A 693 13.11 -16.33 -14.45
C TYR A 693 12.54 -15.68 -15.71
N HIS A 694 12.84 -14.40 -15.99
CA HIS A 694 12.52 -13.83 -17.30
C HIS A 694 13.46 -14.42 -18.36
N LYS A 695 12.88 -14.90 -19.46
CA LYS A 695 13.60 -15.42 -20.62
C LYS A 695 13.20 -14.65 -21.87
N VAL A 696 14.18 -14.25 -22.67
CA VAL A 696 13.93 -13.69 -23.99
C VAL A 696 13.85 -14.84 -25.01
N GLN A 697 12.79 -14.83 -25.81
CA GLN A 697 12.58 -15.73 -26.93
C GLN A 697 13.18 -15.14 -28.21
N SER A 698 13.43 -15.96 -29.22
CA SER A 698 14.00 -15.52 -30.51
C SER A 698 13.13 -14.50 -31.26
N ASP A 699 11.82 -14.46 -30.96
CA ASP A 699 10.86 -13.50 -31.52
C ASP A 699 10.72 -12.22 -30.67
N GLY A 700 11.64 -12.01 -29.71
CA GLY A 700 11.67 -10.85 -28.83
C GLY A 700 10.64 -10.87 -27.69
N ARG A 701 9.82 -11.92 -27.54
CA ARG A 701 9.00 -12.07 -26.33
C ARG A 701 9.86 -12.23 -25.10
N ILE A 702 9.50 -11.54 -24.03
CA ILE A 702 10.00 -11.80 -22.69
C ILE A 702 8.94 -12.61 -21.97
N THR A 703 9.31 -13.81 -21.57
CA THR A 703 8.41 -14.81 -21.00
C THR A 703 8.90 -15.29 -19.63
N GLU A 704 7.98 -15.81 -18.84
CA GLU A 704 8.27 -16.54 -17.61
C GLU A 704 7.45 -17.84 -17.55
N THR A 705 7.90 -18.78 -16.72
CA THR A 705 7.16 -20.01 -16.43
C THR A 705 6.76 -20.08 -14.97
N VAL A 706 5.61 -20.70 -14.69
CA VAL A 706 5.13 -20.85 -13.31
C VAL A 706 6.14 -21.59 -12.43
N SER A 707 6.77 -22.63 -12.96
CA SER A 707 7.77 -23.39 -12.20
C SER A 707 9.01 -22.55 -11.82
N GLU A 708 9.52 -21.71 -12.72
CA GLU A 708 10.72 -20.90 -12.45
C GLU A 708 10.43 -19.77 -11.47
N VAL A 709 9.24 -19.14 -11.57
CA VAL A 709 8.79 -18.14 -10.59
C VAL A 709 8.62 -18.79 -9.22
N LEU A 710 7.98 -19.96 -9.13
CA LEU A 710 7.84 -20.67 -7.85
C LEU A 710 9.20 -21.01 -7.26
N GLU A 711 10.16 -21.47 -8.05
CA GLU A 711 11.52 -21.74 -7.56
C GLU A 711 12.21 -20.48 -7.04
N ALA A 712 12.10 -19.38 -7.77
CA ALA A 712 12.73 -18.11 -7.40
C ALA A 712 12.07 -17.50 -6.16
N THR A 713 10.74 -17.47 -6.12
CA THR A 713 9.97 -16.84 -5.03
C THR A 713 9.94 -17.70 -3.77
N HIS A 714 10.15 -19.01 -3.86
CA HIS A 714 10.41 -19.84 -2.68
C HIS A 714 11.67 -19.38 -1.92
N LYS A 715 12.66 -18.85 -2.64
CA LYS A 715 13.92 -18.32 -2.08
C LYS A 715 13.81 -16.82 -1.74
N ALA A 716 13.06 -16.07 -2.55
CA ALA A 716 12.89 -14.62 -2.42
C ALA A 716 11.40 -14.23 -2.65
N PRO A 717 10.52 -14.39 -1.64
CA PRO A 717 9.08 -14.28 -1.80
C PRO A 717 8.53 -12.85 -1.89
N ASP A 718 9.38 -11.84 -1.84
CA ASP A 718 8.98 -10.43 -1.79
C ASP A 718 8.64 -9.85 -3.17
N MET A 719 7.71 -8.91 -3.14
CA MET A 719 7.09 -8.24 -4.28
C MET A 719 7.88 -6.99 -4.70
N SER A 720 8.77 -6.53 -3.82
CA SER A 720 9.40 -5.22 -3.93
C SER A 720 10.53 -5.17 -4.96
N ILE A 721 10.43 -4.26 -5.94
CA ILE A 721 11.56 -3.87 -6.80
C ILE A 721 12.72 -3.22 -5.99
N LEU A 722 12.43 -2.70 -4.79
CA LEU A 722 13.46 -2.22 -3.83
C LEU A 722 14.19 -3.37 -3.12
N LYS A 723 13.88 -4.63 -3.46
CA LYS A 723 14.53 -5.82 -2.90
C LYS A 723 14.44 -5.86 -1.37
N ALA A 724 13.35 -5.38 -0.80
CA ALA A 724 13.27 -5.08 0.63
C ALA A 724 13.52 -6.33 1.50
N ALA A 725 13.00 -7.49 1.12
CA ALA A 725 13.25 -8.77 1.80
C ALA A 725 14.66 -9.35 1.59
N THR A 726 15.46 -8.81 0.67
CA THR A 726 16.90 -9.13 0.58
C THR A 726 17.76 -7.92 0.92
N SER A 727 17.14 -6.82 1.34
CA SER A 727 17.85 -5.60 1.69
C SER A 727 18.64 -5.86 2.94
N ARG A 728 19.88 -5.38 2.92
CA ARG A 728 20.73 -5.35 4.10
C ARG A 728 20.41 -4.15 5.00
N ALA A 729 19.40 -3.33 4.68
CA ALA A 729 18.92 -2.21 5.47
C ALA A 729 17.39 -2.26 5.68
N VAL A 730 16.97 -2.41 6.93
CA VAL A 730 15.59 -2.56 7.34
C VAL A 730 15.30 -1.55 8.45
N GLY A 731 14.17 -0.86 8.40
CA GLY A 731 13.89 0.18 9.39
C GLY A 731 12.45 0.63 9.41
N GLY A 732 11.98 1.04 10.60
CA GLY A 732 10.59 1.24 10.98
C GLY A 732 10.37 1.98 12.30
N PRO A 733 9.13 2.40 12.62
CA PRO A 733 8.79 3.04 13.88
C PRO A 733 9.02 2.07 15.06
N LEU A 734 9.22 2.67 16.22
CA LEU A 734 9.19 1.95 17.48
C LEU A 734 7.73 1.71 17.89
N ARG A 735 7.25 0.47 17.77
CA ARG A 735 5.88 0.08 18.14
C ARG A 735 5.75 -0.02 19.66
N LYS A 736 4.72 0.61 20.21
CA LYS A 736 4.32 0.43 21.62
C LYS A 736 3.56 -0.88 21.77
N LEU A 737 4.18 -1.88 22.40
CA LEU A 737 3.60 -3.21 22.59
C LEU A 737 3.65 -3.62 24.06
N PRO A 738 2.71 -4.45 24.55
CA PRO A 738 2.90 -5.22 25.77
C PRO A 738 4.20 -6.03 25.70
N ALA A 739 4.89 -6.16 26.83
CA ALA A 739 6.18 -6.83 26.89
C ALA A 739 6.13 -8.29 26.40
N SER A 740 5.05 -9.01 26.75
CA SER A 740 4.79 -10.38 26.30
C SER A 740 4.63 -10.49 24.78
N GLU A 741 3.96 -9.53 24.16
CA GLU A 741 3.80 -9.47 22.71
C GLU A 741 5.13 -9.13 22.03
N ALA A 742 5.88 -8.17 22.58
CA ALA A 742 7.18 -7.79 22.04
C ALA A 742 8.18 -8.96 22.00
N VAL A 743 8.28 -9.75 23.08
CA VAL A 743 9.18 -10.92 23.11
C VAL A 743 8.74 -12.03 22.16
N THR A 744 7.42 -12.21 22.00
CA THR A 744 6.84 -13.18 21.04
C THR A 744 7.13 -12.77 19.61
N LEU A 745 6.95 -11.49 19.29
CA LEU A 745 7.22 -10.90 17.97
C LEU A 745 8.67 -11.10 17.53
N ALA A 746 9.60 -11.13 18.49
CA ALA A 746 11.02 -11.32 18.23
C ALA A 746 11.48 -12.78 18.37
N SER A 747 10.57 -13.72 18.59
CA SER A 747 10.86 -15.16 18.74
C SER A 747 11.97 -15.44 19.76
N LEU A 748 11.91 -14.77 20.92
CA LEU A 748 12.81 -15.06 22.05
C LEU A 748 12.34 -16.33 22.77
N ASP A 749 13.28 -17.18 23.17
CA ASP A 749 12.96 -18.29 24.08
C ASP A 749 12.61 -17.77 25.49
N ALA A 750 11.94 -18.60 26.27
CA ALA A 750 11.40 -18.22 27.58
C ALA A 750 12.49 -17.72 28.56
N ASP A 751 13.71 -18.26 28.50
CA ASP A 751 14.83 -17.83 29.35
C ASP A 751 15.32 -16.43 28.96
N ALA A 752 15.54 -16.19 27.67
CA ALA A 752 15.92 -14.87 27.18
C ALA A 752 14.82 -13.82 27.42
N ALA A 753 13.56 -14.18 27.20
CA ALA A 753 12.41 -13.33 27.47
C ALA A 753 12.34 -12.94 28.96
N GLY A 754 12.45 -13.90 29.88
CA GLY A 754 12.44 -13.63 31.31
C GLY A 754 13.60 -12.73 31.77
N LYS A 755 14.82 -12.95 31.25
CA LYS A 755 15.99 -12.09 31.54
C LYS A 755 15.86 -10.67 31.02
N LEU A 756 15.16 -10.49 29.90
CA LEU A 756 14.90 -9.20 29.29
C LEU A 756 13.85 -8.43 30.08
N THR A 757 12.68 -9.01 30.30
CA THR A 757 11.55 -8.34 30.96
C THR A 757 11.79 -8.07 32.44
N ALA A 758 12.58 -8.89 33.13
CA ALA A 758 12.98 -8.63 34.53
C ALA A 758 13.79 -7.33 34.72
N GLN A 759 14.34 -6.75 33.64
CA GLN A 759 15.07 -5.48 33.68
C GLN A 759 14.23 -4.28 33.27
N TRP A 760 12.95 -4.47 32.94
CA TRP A 760 12.05 -3.41 32.51
C TRP A 760 11.25 -2.88 33.70
N ASP A 761 11.12 -1.56 33.77
CA ASP A 761 10.30 -0.84 34.75
C ASP A 761 8.85 -0.66 34.28
N SER A 762 8.51 -1.19 33.11
CA SER A 762 7.21 -1.05 32.45
C SER A 762 6.75 -2.39 31.88
N SER A 763 5.44 -2.61 31.89
CA SER A 763 4.80 -3.72 31.17
C SER A 763 4.75 -3.49 29.66
N LEU A 764 5.18 -2.32 29.19
CA LEU A 764 5.22 -1.92 27.78
C LEU A 764 6.66 -1.85 27.27
N SER A 765 6.82 -2.06 25.97
CA SER A 765 8.06 -1.96 25.22
C SER A 765 7.84 -1.14 23.96
N LEU A 766 8.76 -0.22 23.68
CA LEU A 766 8.95 0.40 22.39
C LEU A 766 9.84 -0.52 21.56
N THR A 767 9.27 -1.15 20.52
CA THR A 767 9.84 -2.32 19.86
C THR A 767 9.94 -2.11 18.36
N PHE A 768 11.10 -2.38 17.80
CA PHE A 768 11.32 -2.55 16.36
C PHE A 768 11.71 -4.01 16.10
N SER A 769 11.18 -4.63 15.05
CA SER A 769 11.52 -6.00 14.66
C SER A 769 11.59 -6.11 13.16
N ALA A 770 12.66 -6.72 12.64
CA ALA A 770 12.85 -7.00 11.23
C ALA A 770 12.37 -8.42 10.91
N LYS A 771 11.15 -8.58 10.41
CA LYS A 771 10.64 -9.88 9.95
C LYS A 771 11.21 -10.31 8.60
N VAL A 772 11.67 -9.33 7.85
CA VAL A 772 12.14 -9.41 6.46
C VAL A 772 13.54 -8.81 6.35
N GLY A 773 14.18 -8.99 5.20
CA GLY A 773 15.51 -8.48 4.92
C GLY A 773 16.52 -9.61 4.73
N HIS A 774 17.73 -9.24 4.31
CA HIS A 774 18.83 -10.20 4.15
C HIS A 774 19.01 -11.04 5.42
N ALA A 775 19.43 -12.30 5.28
CA ALA A 775 19.63 -13.24 6.40
C ALA A 775 20.52 -12.70 7.54
N SER A 776 21.35 -11.70 7.27
CA SER A 776 22.16 -11.02 8.29
C SER A 776 21.33 -10.14 9.24
N VAL A 777 20.23 -9.53 8.77
CA VAL A 777 19.36 -8.62 9.55
C VAL A 777 17.98 -9.22 9.86
N GLN A 778 17.56 -10.25 9.14
CA GLN A 778 16.27 -10.92 9.35
C GLN A 778 16.17 -11.52 10.77
N GLY A 779 15.05 -11.31 11.44
CA GLY A 779 14.81 -11.77 12.82
C GLY A 779 15.51 -10.93 13.90
N ALA A 780 16.15 -9.82 13.52
CA ALA A 780 16.68 -8.84 14.46
C ALA A 780 15.54 -8.05 15.13
N ALA A 781 15.76 -7.61 16.36
CA ALA A 781 14.79 -6.79 17.08
C ALA A 781 15.49 -5.81 18.03
N LEU A 782 14.92 -4.63 18.22
CA LEU A 782 15.30 -3.64 19.21
C LEU A 782 14.15 -3.47 20.20
N PHE A 783 14.47 -3.50 21.50
CA PHE A 783 13.55 -3.26 22.59
C PHE A 783 14.03 -2.11 23.45
N ILE A 784 13.13 -1.20 23.80
CA ILE A 784 13.36 -0.11 24.73
C ILE A 784 12.20 -0.11 25.73
N PRO A 785 12.46 -0.12 27.05
CA PRO A 785 11.39 -0.09 28.05
C PRO A 785 10.42 1.07 27.80
N GLY A 786 9.13 0.77 27.73
CA GLY A 786 8.07 1.75 27.44
C GLY A 786 7.64 2.53 28.68
N SER A 787 8.58 3.07 29.46
CA SER A 787 8.25 3.99 30.55
C SER A 787 7.58 5.27 29.99
N PRO A 788 6.75 5.99 30.76
CA PRO A 788 6.10 7.21 30.27
C PRO A 788 7.08 8.23 29.67
N LEU A 789 8.27 8.36 30.28
CA LEU A 789 9.32 9.24 29.77
C LEU A 789 9.87 8.76 28.42
N ASN A 790 10.11 7.45 28.24
CA ASN A 790 10.57 6.94 26.96
C ASN A 790 9.51 7.06 25.87
N GLN A 791 8.23 6.86 26.21
CA GLN A 791 7.12 7.09 25.29
C GLN A 791 7.12 8.54 24.80
N LEU A 792 7.34 9.51 25.69
CA LEU A 792 7.45 10.92 25.32
C LEU A 792 8.71 11.24 24.50
N LEU A 793 9.89 10.73 24.90
CA LEU A 793 11.17 11.07 24.27
C LEU A 793 11.37 10.44 22.89
N LEU A 794 10.73 9.28 22.67
CA LEU A 794 10.89 8.46 21.48
C LEU A 794 9.60 8.38 20.66
N ASP A 795 8.65 9.27 20.92
CA ASP A 795 7.47 9.40 20.08
C ASP A 795 7.86 9.76 18.64
N GLY A 796 7.20 9.12 17.66
CA GLY A 796 7.52 9.24 16.24
C GLY A 796 8.94 8.82 15.83
N VAL A 797 9.72 8.17 16.70
CA VAL A 797 11.09 7.72 16.37
C VAL A 797 11.07 6.42 15.59
N ARG A 798 11.88 6.39 14.54
CA ARG A 798 12.12 5.22 13.69
C ARG A 798 13.51 4.65 13.95
N ALA A 799 13.63 3.33 13.95
CA ALA A 799 14.86 2.59 13.99
C ALA A 799 15.24 2.09 12.59
N GLU A 800 16.53 2.11 12.25
CA GLU A 800 17.06 1.45 11.07
C GLU A 800 18.25 0.58 11.48
N LEU A 801 18.16 -0.71 11.16
CA LEU A 801 19.25 -1.67 11.25
C LEU A 801 19.77 -1.93 9.84
N SER A 802 21.07 -1.82 9.67
CA SER A 802 21.73 -2.24 8.44
C SER A 802 22.90 -3.17 8.71
N SER A 803 23.30 -3.93 7.69
CA SER A 803 24.50 -4.76 7.70
C SER A 803 25.31 -4.51 6.44
N LYS A 804 26.62 -4.69 6.54
CA LYS A 804 27.51 -4.73 5.39
C LYS A 804 28.63 -5.73 5.61
N GLU A 805 29.17 -6.26 4.53
CA GLU A 805 30.36 -7.08 4.62
C GLU A 805 31.57 -6.23 5.07
N PRO A 806 32.43 -6.77 5.94
CA PRO A 806 33.58 -6.03 6.44
C PRO A 806 34.69 -5.94 5.39
N THR A 807 35.20 -4.74 5.19
CA THR A 807 36.37 -4.47 4.34
C THR A 807 37.64 -5.09 4.94
N ALA A 808 38.68 -5.27 4.11
CA ALA A 808 39.99 -5.75 4.59
C ALA A 808 40.58 -4.83 5.68
N ALA A 809 40.36 -3.51 5.60
CA ALA A 809 40.81 -2.56 6.60
C ALA A 809 40.09 -2.73 7.94
N GLU A 810 38.77 -2.93 7.92
CA GLU A 810 37.97 -3.18 9.13
C GLU A 810 38.34 -4.51 9.78
N ARG A 811 38.51 -5.57 8.98
CA ARG A 811 39.01 -6.88 9.46
C ARG A 811 40.34 -6.74 10.20
N ARG A 812 41.29 -5.97 9.65
CA ARG A 812 42.59 -5.70 10.31
C ARG A 812 42.44 -4.88 11.59
N LYS A 813 41.62 -3.83 11.59
CA LYS A 813 41.39 -2.99 12.78
C LYS A 813 40.80 -3.79 13.93
N VAL A 814 39.74 -4.55 13.67
CA VAL A 814 39.07 -5.36 14.71
C VAL A 814 39.94 -6.52 15.17
N GLY A 815 40.70 -7.15 14.26
CA GLY A 815 41.63 -8.21 14.60
C GLY A 815 42.68 -7.82 15.66
N LYS A 816 43.09 -6.53 15.69
CA LYS A 816 44.04 -5.99 16.68
C LYS A 816 43.47 -5.85 18.10
N LEU A 817 42.16 -5.99 18.30
CA LEU A 817 41.50 -5.81 19.61
C LEU A 817 41.57 -7.04 20.52
N GLY A 818 42.25 -8.12 20.11
CA GLY A 818 42.33 -9.37 20.88
C GLY A 818 41.05 -10.23 20.84
N GLY A 819 40.08 -9.86 19.99
CA GLY A 819 38.79 -10.53 19.83
C GLY A 819 38.79 -11.73 18.87
N GLY A 820 39.83 -11.88 18.05
CA GLY A 820 39.86 -12.80 16.92
C GLY A 820 39.48 -12.13 15.60
N ALA A 821 39.22 -12.91 14.55
CA ALA A 821 38.78 -12.40 13.26
C ALA A 821 37.29 -12.03 13.29
N LEU A 822 36.87 -11.11 12.41
CA LEU A 822 35.46 -10.82 12.18
C LEU A 822 34.76 -12.09 11.66
N ALA A 823 33.71 -12.50 12.38
CA ALA A 823 32.93 -13.70 12.11
C ALA A 823 31.51 -13.38 11.62
N SER A 824 31.21 -12.10 11.39
CA SER A 824 29.92 -11.63 10.89
C SER A 824 30.09 -10.39 10.00
N ASP A 825 28.97 -9.96 9.44
CA ASP A 825 28.80 -8.62 8.91
C ASP A 825 29.01 -7.56 10.00
N ILE A 826 29.27 -6.33 9.56
CA ILE A 826 29.23 -5.13 10.39
C ILE A 826 27.80 -4.59 10.36
N TYR A 827 27.18 -4.58 11.53
CA TYR A 827 25.87 -4.01 11.79
C TYR A 827 25.98 -2.53 12.12
N SER A 828 25.03 -1.73 11.64
CA SER A 828 24.81 -0.35 12.08
C SER A 828 23.37 -0.19 12.53
N LEU A 829 23.18 0.39 13.70
CA LEU A 829 21.86 0.71 14.25
C LEU A 829 21.76 2.22 14.41
N SER A 830 20.73 2.79 13.82
CA SER A 830 20.41 4.21 13.95
C SER A 830 18.98 4.40 14.42
N LEU A 831 18.73 5.50 15.12
CA LEU A 831 17.41 6.00 15.41
C LEU A 831 17.30 7.39 14.79
N SER A 832 16.15 7.70 14.20
CA SER A 832 15.87 9.00 13.62
C SER A 832 14.42 9.41 13.81
N ARG A 833 14.18 10.72 13.87
CA ARG A 833 12.84 11.29 13.71
C ARG A 833 12.52 11.46 12.22
N SER A 834 11.31 11.93 11.93
CA SER A 834 10.98 12.50 10.62
C SER A 834 12.06 13.50 10.16
N GLY A 835 12.33 13.51 8.86
CA GLY A 835 13.40 14.32 8.25
C GLY A 835 14.82 13.78 8.43
N GLY A 836 14.98 12.58 9.03
CA GLY A 836 16.29 11.93 9.19
C GLY A 836 17.12 12.45 10.36
N ASN A 837 16.55 13.30 11.23
CA ASN A 837 17.21 13.84 12.40
C ASN A 837 17.61 12.72 13.38
N ALA A 838 18.92 12.53 13.59
CA ALA A 838 19.44 11.43 14.40
C ALA A 838 19.09 11.55 15.89
N VAL A 839 18.58 10.46 16.47
CA VAL A 839 18.35 10.30 17.91
C VAL A 839 19.53 9.55 18.54
N LYS A 840 20.22 10.21 19.47
CA LYS A 840 21.51 9.73 19.99
C LYS A 840 21.41 8.67 21.10
N ASN A 841 20.25 8.47 21.72
CA ASN A 841 20.08 7.57 22.87
C ASN A 841 18.75 6.81 22.80
N PHE A 842 18.63 5.71 23.55
CA PHE A 842 17.40 4.93 23.69
C PHE A 842 16.47 5.53 24.76
N GLY A 843 16.22 6.84 24.69
CA GLY A 843 15.49 7.59 25.72
C GLY A 843 16.33 7.78 26.98
N SER A 844 15.75 7.53 28.16
CA SER A 844 16.41 7.71 29.46
C SER A 844 17.26 6.51 29.91
N GLY A 845 17.22 5.40 29.18
CA GLY A 845 17.76 4.11 29.62
C GLY A 845 18.61 3.36 28.58
N ASN A 846 18.66 2.03 28.72
CA ASN A 846 19.30 1.15 27.75
C ASN A 846 18.28 0.67 26.71
N GLY A 847 18.79 0.30 25.54
CA GLY A 847 18.08 -0.53 24.56
C GLY A 847 18.68 -1.94 24.53
N TRP A 848 17.87 -2.92 24.17
CA TRP A 848 18.30 -4.30 23.94
C TRP A 848 18.14 -4.64 22.48
N ILE A 849 19.21 -5.06 21.81
CA ILE A 849 19.17 -5.48 20.41
C ILE A 849 19.44 -6.98 20.30
N LYS A 850 18.50 -7.70 19.72
CA LYS A 850 18.67 -9.08 19.24
C LYS A 850 19.24 -9.00 17.82
N LEU A 851 20.37 -9.67 17.59
CA LEU A 851 20.98 -9.81 16.27
C LEU A 851 21.13 -11.29 15.90
N PRO A 852 20.92 -11.66 14.63
CA PRO A 852 21.23 -12.99 14.13
C PRO A 852 22.70 -13.35 14.36
N TYR A 853 22.97 -14.61 14.69
CA TYR A 853 24.31 -15.09 14.97
C TYR A 853 24.63 -16.35 14.17
N ALA A 854 25.63 -16.24 13.30
CA ALA A 854 26.15 -17.33 12.46
C ALA A 854 27.58 -17.75 12.85
N GLY A 855 28.09 -17.32 14.01
CA GLY A 855 29.44 -17.67 14.46
C GLY A 855 29.53 -19.08 15.07
N ALA A 856 30.75 -19.54 15.30
CA ALA A 856 31.02 -20.91 15.77
C ALA A 856 30.85 -21.13 17.30
N ALA A 857 30.53 -20.09 18.08
CA ALA A 857 30.36 -20.28 19.52
C ALA A 857 29.09 -21.09 19.81
N THR A 858 29.19 -22.08 20.70
CA THR A 858 28.04 -22.87 21.18
C THR A 858 27.59 -22.48 22.59
N ARG A 859 28.34 -21.59 23.24
CA ARG A 859 28.05 -21.07 24.59
C ARG A 859 28.33 -19.57 24.63
N ILE A 860 27.53 -18.85 25.43
CA ILE A 860 27.62 -17.39 25.57
C ILE A 860 29.02 -16.86 25.97
N LYS A 861 29.84 -17.66 26.68
CA LYS A 861 31.22 -17.29 27.04
C LYS A 861 32.15 -17.20 25.82
N GLY A 862 31.82 -17.87 24.72
CA GLY A 862 32.57 -17.83 23.47
C GLY A 862 32.18 -16.68 22.55
N VAL A 863 31.10 -15.96 22.85
CA VAL A 863 30.65 -14.82 22.05
C VAL A 863 31.47 -13.59 22.41
N LYS A 864 32.10 -13.00 21.39
CA LYS A 864 32.82 -11.73 21.50
C LYS A 864 32.23 -10.74 20.50
N VAL A 865 32.09 -9.49 20.92
CA VAL A 865 31.48 -8.43 20.12
C VAL A 865 32.44 -7.25 20.10
N ALA A 866 32.76 -6.76 18.90
CA ALA A 866 33.44 -5.49 18.71
C ALA A 866 32.41 -4.44 18.29
N TYR A 867 32.55 -3.21 18.77
CA TYR A 867 31.67 -2.11 18.40
C TYR A 867 32.42 -0.80 18.27
N SER A 868 31.80 0.16 17.58
CA SER A 868 32.27 1.52 17.39
C SER A 868 31.07 2.47 17.34
N GLU A 869 31.10 3.51 18.17
CA GLU A 869 30.03 4.53 18.20
C GLU A 869 30.14 5.50 17.02
N ASP A 870 31.35 5.77 16.52
CA ASP A 870 31.67 6.74 15.46
C ASP A 870 32.03 6.08 14.11
N GLY A 871 32.05 4.74 14.06
CA GLY A 871 32.48 3.93 12.91
C GLY A 871 34.00 3.92 12.68
N ARG A 872 34.78 4.63 13.51
CA ARG A 872 36.23 4.81 13.35
C ARG A 872 36.99 4.11 14.48
N SER A 873 36.53 4.31 15.72
CA SER A 873 37.16 3.89 16.96
C SER A 873 36.50 2.62 17.48
N TRP A 874 37.19 1.48 17.34
CA TRP A 874 36.65 0.17 17.71
C TRP A 874 37.08 -0.27 19.10
N ARG A 875 36.18 -0.93 19.83
CA ARG A 875 36.38 -1.45 21.19
C ARG A 875 35.69 -2.80 21.33
N MET A 876 36.14 -3.62 22.29
CA MET A 876 35.42 -4.84 22.67
C MET A 876 34.24 -4.48 23.58
N LEU A 877 33.07 -5.03 23.31
CA LEU A 877 31.90 -4.91 24.17
C LEU A 877 32.10 -5.79 25.42
N PRO A 878 31.93 -5.24 26.63
CA PRO A 878 32.05 -6.02 27.86
C PRO A 878 31.03 -7.17 27.94
N ARG A 879 31.42 -8.29 28.56
CA ARG A 879 30.63 -9.54 28.57
C ARG A 879 29.27 -9.37 29.25
N GLU A 880 29.18 -8.53 30.28
CA GLU A 880 27.96 -8.18 31.01
C GLU A 880 26.95 -7.38 30.18
N ARG A 881 27.33 -6.96 28.97
CA ARG A 881 26.43 -6.37 27.98
C ARG A 881 25.82 -7.41 27.04
N ILE A 882 26.25 -8.67 27.11
CA ILE A 882 25.63 -9.79 26.39
C ILE A 882 24.61 -10.45 27.31
N ALA A 883 23.33 -10.12 27.11
CA ALA A 883 22.24 -10.51 27.99
C ALA A 883 21.80 -11.97 27.80
N ALA A 884 21.68 -12.41 26.54
CA ALA A 884 21.29 -13.77 26.19
C ALA A 884 21.96 -14.22 24.89
N PHE A 885 21.99 -15.53 24.66
CA PHE A 885 22.59 -16.15 23.47
C PHE A 885 21.95 -17.51 23.23
N LYS A 886 21.57 -17.76 21.97
CA LYS A 886 21.14 -19.07 21.47
C LYS A 886 22.04 -19.44 20.30
N ALA A 887 22.66 -20.62 20.34
CA ALA A 887 23.40 -21.16 19.20
C ALA A 887 22.41 -21.62 18.11
N GLY A 888 22.81 -21.54 16.84
CA GLY A 888 22.01 -22.12 15.76
C GLY A 888 22.00 -23.65 15.84
N SER A 889 20.87 -24.28 15.51
CA SER A 889 20.71 -25.74 15.51
C SER A 889 19.63 -26.19 14.52
N GLY A 890 19.88 -27.28 13.78
CA GLY A 890 18.84 -27.92 12.96
C GLY A 890 18.22 -27.02 11.88
N GLY A 891 18.96 -26.05 11.37
CA GLY A 891 18.45 -25.06 10.40
C GLY A 891 17.89 -23.77 11.03
N GLU A 892 17.67 -23.72 12.35
CA GLU A 892 17.34 -22.47 13.04
C GLU A 892 18.57 -21.58 13.22
N ALA A 893 18.44 -20.31 12.84
CA ALA A 893 19.48 -19.31 13.07
C ALA A 893 19.66 -19.03 14.58
N GLY A 894 20.92 -18.97 15.03
CA GLY A 894 21.25 -18.51 16.37
C GLY A 894 21.02 -17.01 16.53
N TYR A 895 21.08 -16.52 17.76
CA TYR A 895 21.02 -15.08 18.03
C TYR A 895 21.85 -14.68 19.25
N VAL A 896 22.20 -13.39 19.30
CA VAL A 896 22.80 -12.73 20.46
C VAL A 896 21.93 -11.55 20.86
N LEU A 897 21.58 -11.45 22.14
CA LEU A 897 20.87 -10.32 22.73
C LEU A 897 21.87 -9.41 23.46
N LEU A 898 22.00 -8.17 23.00
CA LEU A 898 22.96 -7.19 23.48
C LEU A 898 22.26 -6.02 24.15
N ARG A 899 22.78 -5.58 25.29
CA ARG A 899 22.34 -4.36 25.98
C ARG A 899 23.23 -3.20 25.55
N LEU A 900 22.67 -2.13 25.00
CA LEU A 900 23.38 -0.95 24.49
C LEU A 900 22.84 0.33 25.16
N LYS A 901 23.69 1.33 25.37
CA LYS A 901 23.27 2.64 25.94
C LYS A 901 22.74 3.59 24.87
N ARG A 902 23.16 3.38 23.63
CA ARG A 902 22.84 4.21 22.46
C ARG A 902 22.93 3.41 21.17
N PRO A 903 22.34 3.91 20.08
CA PRO A 903 22.58 3.37 18.74
C PRO A 903 24.08 3.42 18.40
N VAL A 904 24.54 2.50 17.55
CA VAL A 904 25.97 2.32 17.24
C VAL A 904 26.20 2.35 15.74
N ALA A 905 27.22 3.07 15.30
CA ALA A 905 27.59 3.16 13.88
C ALA A 905 28.17 1.84 13.35
N SER A 906 28.81 1.04 14.21
CA SER A 906 29.32 -0.28 13.81
C SER A 906 29.32 -1.26 14.97
N LEU A 907 28.92 -2.50 14.70
CA LEU A 907 28.94 -3.63 15.63
C LEU A 907 29.19 -4.91 14.85
N ALA A 908 30.05 -5.80 15.33
CA ALA A 908 30.30 -7.08 14.69
C ALA A 908 30.69 -8.17 15.69
N PHE A 909 30.38 -9.41 15.36
CA PHE A 909 30.81 -10.57 16.12
C PHE A 909 32.24 -10.97 15.73
N THR A 910 33.04 -11.34 16.73
CA THR A 910 34.42 -11.81 16.53
C THR A 910 34.58 -13.23 17.04
N GLY A 911 35.49 -13.99 16.45
CA GLY A 911 35.77 -15.37 16.84
C GLY A 911 37.14 -15.85 16.37
N LYS A 912 37.53 -17.05 16.81
CA LYS A 912 38.66 -17.75 16.18
C LYS A 912 38.21 -18.13 14.76
N ALA A 913 39.05 -17.91 13.76
CA ALA A 913 38.75 -18.34 12.39
C ALA A 913 38.51 -19.86 12.39
N GLY A 914 37.27 -20.27 12.15
CA GLY A 914 36.97 -21.67 11.83
C GLY A 914 37.46 -21.94 10.42
N SER A 915 38.15 -23.06 10.21
CA SER A 915 38.33 -23.61 8.86
C SER A 915 36.94 -23.75 8.24
N LYS A 916 36.73 -23.18 7.05
CA LYS A 916 35.53 -23.42 6.26
C LYS A 916 35.31 -24.93 6.16
N SER A 917 34.14 -25.42 6.56
CA SER A 917 33.59 -26.69 6.08
C SER A 917 32.61 -26.38 4.97
#